data_AF-A0A9J5ZTQ5-F1
#
_entry.id   AF-A0A9J5ZTQ5-F1
#
_cell.length_a   1.000
_cell.length_b   1.000
_cell.length_c   1.000
_cell.angle_alpha   90.00
_cell.angle_beta   90.00
_cell.angle_gamma   90.00
#
_symmetry.space_group_name_H-M   'P 1'
#
loop_
_entity.id
_entity.type
_entity.pdbx_description
1 polymer ?
#
loop_
_entity_poly.entity_id
_entity_poly.type
_entity_poly.pdbx_seq_one_letter_code
_entity_poly.pdbx_strand_id
1 'polypeptide(L)'
;MQKLVVHQQLMKASVNAIFGFGAEISKCRDVSDFGTAAFTHCIAITALFSFTCKRIFPVADLDDILSERGACGVGFIANLDNKASHGIVKDALVALGCMEHRGGCGADNDSGDGSGLMTSIPWDLFNDWAEKEGIPVFDKLHTGVGMIFLPKDSNQMNEAKKVISNIFNNEGLEVLGWRSVPVDSSVVGYYAKVTMPNIQQVFVRVVKEENVDDIERELYICRKLIERAVNSEIWGNELYFCSLSNQTIVYKGMLRSEVLGRFYYDLQSELYTSPLAIYHRRFSTNTSPRWPLAQPMRFLGHNGEINTIQGNLNWMQSREASLKSAVWRDREDEIRPFGNPKASDSANLDSTAELLIRSGRAPEEALMILVPEAYQNHPTLSIKYPEVLDFYNYYKGQMEAWDGPALLLFRTPTMAADTIYFAVGFKSYDITRVVSKEETWYDWVERGRNRVTRMTVSQKTMEWLVYALKEASKDQGNFVRRWKVWDHSTEFFCSKNFNKDGRYISIIKTQGKRRAVIFIPEWSLNFGWMDISTKITRFINAKAQKISKVVHRKTEEGLLYSDSVRNNKWTTRELNAAKIQQKGNSIIISEVTTKSQNELLEKSVVGSFPEEIPNVTLSEVRRWVVSSWKHYLGINIYELGHNRFLFEFLNKTVADHTISGEWFWKSHKFFLEWWPLTSTATSERLNQVWIRVVGILLQLWSQKVFCEIKNFCGGWIQTEEETELRNHLKWARLKIRGDGDDVLSFVELVHEGLTFKVQI
;
A
#
# COMPACT_ATOMS: atom_id res chain seq x y z
N MET A 1 -36.91 -36.17 1.86
CA MET A 1 -36.59 -36.77 0.53
C MET A 1 -36.42 -35.74 -0.58
N GLN A 2 -37.33 -34.77 -0.80
CA GLN A 2 -37.26 -33.85 -1.96
C GLN A 2 -35.90 -33.13 -2.20
N LYS A 3 -35.16 -32.72 -1.15
CA LYS A 3 -33.82 -32.12 -1.31
C LYS A 3 -32.78 -33.04 -1.98
N LEU A 4 -32.94 -34.37 -1.93
CA LEU A 4 -31.99 -35.31 -2.53
C LEU A 4 -32.11 -35.38 -4.06
N VAL A 5 -33.33 -35.21 -4.59
CA VAL A 5 -33.65 -35.28 -6.03
C VAL A 5 -33.01 -34.11 -6.79
N VAL A 6 -33.10 -32.90 -6.23
CA VAL A 6 -32.50 -31.68 -6.80
C VAL A 6 -30.98 -31.83 -6.94
N HIS A 7 -30.32 -32.45 -5.95
CA HIS A 7 -28.87 -32.64 -5.97
C HIS A 7 -28.43 -33.65 -7.04
N GLN A 8 -29.20 -34.73 -7.27
CA GLN A 8 -28.96 -35.66 -8.38
C GLN A 8 -29.25 -35.05 -9.76
N GLN A 9 -30.22 -34.15 -9.88
CA GLN A 9 -30.49 -33.42 -11.13
C GLN A 9 -29.35 -32.46 -11.49
N LEU A 10 -28.81 -31.72 -10.50
CA LEU A 10 -27.65 -30.85 -10.69
C LEU A 10 -26.40 -31.66 -11.11
N MET A 11 -26.13 -32.80 -10.47
CA MET A 11 -25.03 -33.69 -10.87
C MET A 11 -25.17 -34.20 -12.32
N LYS A 12 -26.38 -34.53 -12.78
CA LYS A 12 -26.63 -34.92 -14.18
C LYS A 12 -26.44 -33.77 -15.17
N ALA A 13 -26.82 -32.54 -14.79
CA ALA A 13 -26.55 -31.37 -15.61
C ALA A 13 -25.05 -31.11 -15.77
N SER A 14 -24.26 -31.22 -14.69
CA SER A 14 -22.81 -31.04 -14.72
C SER A 14 -22.08 -32.06 -15.61
N VAL A 15 -22.46 -33.34 -15.55
CA VAL A 15 -21.82 -34.38 -16.39
C VAL A 15 -22.08 -34.14 -17.89
N ASN A 16 -23.30 -33.75 -18.26
CA ASN A 16 -23.64 -33.43 -19.65
C ASN A 16 -22.96 -32.15 -20.17
N ALA A 17 -22.53 -31.24 -19.28
CA ALA A 17 -21.76 -30.06 -19.65
C ALA A 17 -20.26 -30.34 -19.88
N ILE A 18 -19.74 -31.44 -19.33
CA ILE A 18 -18.31 -31.82 -19.41
C ILE A 18 -18.01 -32.62 -20.69
N PHE A 19 -18.97 -33.42 -21.18
CA PHE A 19 -18.80 -34.25 -22.39
C PHE A 19 -19.68 -33.74 -23.54
N GLY A 20 -19.18 -32.76 -24.28
CA GLY A 20 -19.85 -32.16 -25.43
C GLY A 20 -19.95 -33.09 -26.65
N PHE A 21 -20.95 -33.98 -26.66
CA PHE A 21 -21.42 -34.71 -27.85
C PHE A 21 -22.91 -34.44 -28.06
N GLY A 22 -23.24 -33.69 -29.11
CA GLY A 22 -24.62 -33.38 -29.51
C GLY A 22 -24.89 -33.82 -30.96
N ALA A 23 -26.05 -34.44 -31.17
CA ALA A 23 -26.50 -35.14 -32.39
C ALA A 23 -25.64 -36.39 -32.75
N GLU A 24 -26.19 -37.55 -33.10
CA GLU A 24 -27.56 -37.91 -33.49
C GLU A 24 -28.06 -39.19 -32.75
N ILE A 25 -29.21 -39.14 -32.07
CA ILE A 25 -30.04 -40.34 -31.81
C ILE A 25 -31.51 -39.95 -31.94
N SER A 26 -32.10 -40.28 -33.10
CA SER A 26 -33.54 -40.08 -33.35
C SER A 26 -34.17 -41.27 -34.09
N LYS A 27 -34.32 -42.41 -33.39
CA LYS A 27 -35.26 -43.52 -33.67
C LYS A 27 -35.14 -44.61 -32.59
N CYS A 28 -36.25 -45.32 -32.33
CA CYS A 28 -36.33 -46.61 -31.60
C CYS A 28 -35.99 -46.54 -30.08
N ARG A 29 -36.75 -47.10 -29.11
CA ARG A 29 -37.76 -48.20 -29.03
C ARG A 29 -37.21 -49.57 -29.48
N ASP A 30 -37.08 -50.60 -28.64
CA ASP A 30 -37.64 -50.86 -27.30
C ASP A 30 -36.65 -51.60 -26.36
N VAL A 31 -37.14 -52.06 -25.19
CA VAL A 31 -36.33 -52.66 -24.11
C VAL A 31 -36.40 -54.19 -24.13
N SER A 32 -35.37 -54.84 -24.68
CA SER A 32 -35.01 -56.24 -24.40
C SER A 32 -33.55 -56.50 -24.81
N ASP A 33 -32.94 -57.51 -24.18
CA ASP A 33 -31.64 -58.12 -24.54
C ASP A 33 -30.40 -57.21 -24.67
N PHE A 34 -29.76 -56.95 -23.52
CA PHE A 34 -28.29 -56.90 -23.46
C PHE A 34 -27.73 -57.42 -22.11
N GLY A 35 -28.15 -58.63 -21.74
CA GLY A 35 -27.49 -59.39 -20.68
C GLY A 35 -26.09 -59.89 -21.08
N THR A 36 -25.27 -60.25 -20.09
CA THR A 36 -24.09 -61.13 -20.27
C THR A 36 -22.89 -60.56 -21.05
N ALA A 37 -22.66 -59.22 -21.03
CA ALA A 37 -21.40 -58.63 -21.51
C ALA A 37 -20.71 -57.66 -20.52
N ALA A 38 -21.46 -56.95 -19.66
CA ALA A 38 -20.93 -55.83 -18.87
C ALA A 38 -20.24 -56.22 -17.54
N PHE A 39 -20.39 -57.46 -17.05
CA PHE A 39 -20.05 -57.78 -15.65
C PHE A 39 -18.54 -57.97 -15.39
N THR A 40 -17.75 -58.37 -16.39
CA THR A 40 -16.34 -58.76 -16.18
C THR A 40 -15.37 -57.57 -16.12
N HIS A 41 -15.73 -56.41 -16.68
CA HIS A 41 -14.86 -55.22 -16.70
C HIS A 41 -14.99 -54.32 -15.46
N CYS A 42 -16.10 -54.40 -14.71
CA CYS A 42 -16.35 -53.51 -13.57
C CYS A 42 -15.51 -53.88 -12.31
N ILE A 43 -15.12 -55.15 -12.18
CA ILE A 43 -14.42 -55.68 -11.00
C ILE A 43 -12.94 -55.25 -10.98
N ALA A 44 -12.29 -55.13 -12.14
CA ALA A 44 -10.87 -54.77 -12.24
C ALA A 44 -10.57 -53.33 -11.78
N ILE A 45 -11.44 -52.37 -12.11
CA ILE A 45 -11.26 -50.95 -11.76
C ILE A 45 -11.49 -50.72 -10.26
N THR A 46 -12.43 -51.46 -9.66
CA THR A 46 -12.79 -51.33 -8.24
C THR A 46 -11.67 -51.82 -7.30
N ALA A 47 -10.86 -52.80 -7.73
CA ALA A 47 -9.76 -53.34 -6.91
C ALA A 47 -8.57 -52.39 -6.77
N LEU A 48 -8.23 -51.63 -7.82
CA LEU A 48 -7.05 -50.75 -7.86
C LEU A 48 -7.19 -49.48 -6.99
N PHE A 49 -8.41 -49.08 -6.62
CA PHE A 49 -8.63 -47.91 -5.76
C PHE A 49 -8.50 -48.19 -4.25
N SER A 50 -8.47 -49.45 -3.82
CA SER A 50 -8.38 -49.81 -2.39
C SER A 50 -6.96 -49.75 -1.79
N PHE A 51 -5.93 -49.44 -2.59
CA PHE A 51 -4.53 -49.32 -2.15
C PHE A 51 -3.92 -47.94 -2.41
N THR A 52 -4.71 -46.87 -2.25
CA THR A 52 -4.18 -45.53 -2.01
C THR A 52 -4.59 -45.04 -0.62
N CYS A 53 -3.66 -44.41 0.11
CA CYS A 53 -3.89 -43.98 1.48
C CYS A 53 -4.96 -42.89 1.53
N LYS A 54 -6.03 -43.10 2.31
CA LYS A 54 -7.07 -42.09 2.57
C LYS A 54 -6.53 -40.92 3.41
N ARG A 55 -5.74 -40.05 2.78
CA ARG A 55 -5.62 -38.65 3.20
C ARG A 55 -6.93 -37.94 2.88
N ILE A 56 -7.88 -38.04 3.81
CA ILE A 56 -9.03 -37.13 3.86
C ILE A 56 -8.46 -35.78 4.28
N PHE A 57 -8.18 -34.92 3.30
CA PHE A 57 -7.77 -33.54 3.58
C PHE A 57 -8.98 -32.80 4.18
N PRO A 58 -8.78 -32.00 5.25
CA PRO A 58 -9.86 -31.20 5.80
C PRO A 58 -10.24 -30.13 4.77
N VAL A 59 -11.53 -30.07 4.43
CA VAL A 59 -12.13 -28.89 3.79
C VAL A 59 -12.08 -27.77 4.83
N ALA A 60 -11.82 -26.53 4.39
CA ALA A 60 -11.85 -25.38 5.29
C ALA A 60 -13.28 -25.16 5.83
N ASP A 61 -13.40 -24.67 7.07
CA ASP A 61 -14.70 -24.39 7.68
C ASP A 61 -15.10 -22.94 7.42
N LEU A 62 -16.36 -22.74 7.05
CA LEU A 62 -16.90 -21.43 6.71
C LEU A 62 -17.14 -20.58 7.97
N ASP A 63 -17.48 -21.19 9.10
CA ASP A 63 -17.78 -20.46 10.34
C ASP A 63 -16.51 -19.94 11.03
N ASP A 64 -15.38 -20.66 10.95
CA ASP A 64 -14.05 -20.16 11.36
C ASP A 64 -13.65 -18.94 10.52
N ILE A 65 -13.85 -19.01 9.19
CA ILE A 65 -13.46 -17.97 8.22
C ILE A 65 -14.30 -16.70 8.38
N LEU A 66 -15.63 -16.82 8.43
CA LEU A 66 -16.55 -15.67 8.52
C LEU A 66 -16.55 -14.95 9.88
N SER A 67 -15.75 -15.45 10.85
CA SER A 67 -15.65 -14.84 12.17
C SER A 67 -14.99 -13.46 12.13
N GLU A 68 -13.98 -13.23 11.29
CA GLU A 68 -13.07 -12.07 11.41
C GLU A 68 -13.56 -10.81 10.67
N ARG A 69 -14.09 -9.83 11.42
CA ARG A 69 -14.52 -8.53 10.88
C ARG A 69 -13.95 -7.36 11.66
N GLY A 70 -13.31 -6.41 10.97
CA GLY A 70 -12.75 -5.23 11.63
C GLY A 70 -12.11 -4.20 10.71
N ALA A 71 -12.50 -2.93 10.88
CA ALA A 71 -11.94 -1.80 10.14
C ALA A 71 -10.56 -1.39 10.69
N CYS A 72 -9.54 -2.18 10.34
CA CYS A 72 -8.15 -2.06 10.80
C CYS A 72 -7.50 -0.68 10.50
N GLY A 73 -6.27 -0.50 10.97
CA GLY A 73 -5.37 0.58 10.53
C GLY A 73 -4.17 0.01 9.76
N VAL A 74 -3.85 0.56 8.59
CA VAL A 74 -2.65 0.21 7.82
C VAL A 74 -2.06 1.45 7.17
N GLY A 75 -0.72 1.51 7.03
CA GLY A 75 -0.04 2.66 6.43
C GLY A 75 1.43 2.39 6.13
N PHE A 76 2.09 3.33 5.46
CA PHE A 76 3.52 3.26 5.19
C PHE A 76 4.17 4.65 5.22
N ILE A 77 5.48 4.69 5.47
CA ILE A 77 6.32 5.88 5.37
C ILE A 77 7.57 5.50 4.58
N ALA A 78 7.88 6.26 3.53
CA ALA A 78 8.98 5.98 2.60
C ALA A 78 9.80 7.25 2.33
N ASN A 79 11.13 7.08 2.24
CA ASN A 79 12.02 8.13 1.76
C ASN A 79 12.22 8.00 0.25
N LEU A 80 11.82 9.02 -0.51
CA LEU A 80 11.92 9.02 -1.98
C LEU A 80 13.38 9.00 -2.49
N ASP A 81 14.35 9.42 -1.66
CA ASP A 81 15.78 9.30 -1.96
C ASP A 81 16.35 7.89 -1.62
N ASN A 82 15.53 6.96 -1.14
CA ASN A 82 15.91 5.65 -0.59
C ASN A 82 16.96 5.72 0.56
N LYS A 83 17.07 6.87 1.23
CA LYS A 83 18.00 7.07 2.35
C LYS A 83 17.41 6.50 3.64
N ALA A 84 18.06 5.47 4.18
CA ALA A 84 17.69 4.89 5.46
C ALA A 84 17.86 5.92 6.60
N SER A 85 16.89 5.96 7.52
CA SER A 85 17.02 6.70 8.77
C SER A 85 16.21 6.06 9.88
N HIS A 86 16.57 6.36 11.12
CA HIS A 86 15.77 5.98 12.29
C HIS A 86 14.54 6.90 12.48
N GLY A 87 14.53 8.10 11.87
CA GLY A 87 13.37 8.99 11.84
C GLY A 87 12.14 8.31 11.22
N ILE A 88 12.30 7.63 10.09
CA ILE A 88 11.24 6.87 9.40
C ILE A 88 10.64 5.78 10.29
N VAL A 89 11.44 5.17 11.18
CA VAL A 89 10.99 4.17 12.16
C VAL A 89 10.20 4.85 13.29
N LYS A 90 10.73 5.94 13.86
CA LYS A 90 10.04 6.76 14.87
C LYS A 90 8.69 7.30 14.35
N ASP A 91 8.65 7.85 13.14
CA ASP A 91 7.45 8.38 12.51
C ASP A 91 6.41 7.28 12.24
N ALA A 92 6.85 6.08 11.82
CA ALA A 92 5.94 4.96 11.57
C ALA A 92 5.35 4.39 12.88
N LEU A 93 6.10 4.40 13.98
CA LEU A 93 5.58 4.05 15.31
C LEU A 93 4.57 5.09 15.83
N VAL A 94 4.80 6.38 15.57
CA VAL A 94 3.82 7.45 15.88
C VAL A 94 2.55 7.28 15.04
N ALA A 95 2.69 7.05 13.74
CA ALA A 95 1.56 6.85 12.83
C ALA A 95 0.78 5.57 13.13
N LEU A 96 1.45 4.50 13.56
CA LEU A 96 0.83 3.30 14.13
C LEU A 96 0.07 3.64 15.41
N GLY A 97 0.66 4.40 16.33
CA GLY A 97 -0.01 4.91 17.54
C GLY A 97 -1.30 5.68 17.25
N CYS A 98 -1.33 6.48 16.18
CA CYS A 98 -2.54 7.17 15.72
C CYS A 98 -3.65 6.21 15.25
N MET A 99 -3.32 4.99 14.82
CA MET A 99 -4.28 3.96 14.39
C MET A 99 -4.91 3.17 15.53
N GLU A 100 -4.60 3.43 16.81
CA GLU A 100 -5.11 2.62 17.92
C GLU A 100 -6.65 2.60 18.01
N HIS A 101 -7.31 3.70 17.62
CA HIS A 101 -8.77 3.80 17.51
C HIS A 101 -9.40 2.91 16.40
N ARG A 102 -8.57 2.21 15.62
CA ARG A 102 -8.93 1.23 14.57
C ARG A 102 -8.42 -0.17 14.88
N GLY A 103 -7.88 -0.38 16.07
CA GLY A 103 -7.55 -1.70 16.61
C GLY A 103 -8.54 -2.11 17.69
N GLY A 104 -8.74 -3.41 17.85
CA GLY A 104 -9.46 -3.95 19.00
C GLY A 104 -8.49 -4.40 20.11
N CYS A 105 -9.03 -4.66 21.28
CA CYS A 105 -8.30 -5.16 22.44
C CYS A 105 -9.02 -6.39 23.00
N GLY A 106 -8.24 -7.30 23.57
CA GLY A 106 -8.74 -8.47 24.28
C GLY A 106 -9.47 -8.12 25.59
N ALA A 107 -10.05 -9.13 26.23
CA ALA A 107 -10.92 -8.97 27.38
C ALA A 107 -10.26 -8.40 28.66
N ASP A 108 -8.93 -8.22 28.67
CA ASP A 108 -8.18 -7.52 29.73
C ASP A 108 -8.06 -5.99 29.49
N ASN A 109 -8.53 -5.49 28.35
CA ASN A 109 -8.38 -4.12 27.84
C ASN A 109 -6.92 -3.66 27.61
N ASP A 110 -5.96 -4.58 27.60
CA ASP A 110 -4.52 -4.25 27.46
C ASP A 110 -3.79 -5.10 26.40
N SER A 111 -4.17 -6.37 26.25
CA SER A 111 -3.75 -7.22 25.13
C SER A 111 -4.32 -6.66 23.82
N GLY A 112 -3.49 -6.41 22.82
CA GLY A 112 -3.94 -5.90 21.52
C GLY A 112 -4.15 -7.02 20.50
N ASP A 113 -5.15 -6.89 19.63
CA ASP A 113 -5.51 -7.83 18.55
C ASP A 113 -4.45 -8.07 17.47
N GLY A 114 -3.33 -7.36 17.56
CA GLY A 114 -2.19 -7.44 16.66
C GLY A 114 -1.71 -6.06 16.25
N SER A 115 -0.41 -5.79 16.41
CA SER A 115 0.26 -4.67 15.76
C SER A 115 1.66 -5.06 15.31
N GLY A 116 2.18 -4.34 14.31
CA GLY A 116 3.48 -4.65 13.77
C GLY A 116 4.02 -3.63 12.76
N LEU A 117 5.30 -3.82 12.45
CA LEU A 117 6.12 -2.97 11.60
C LEU A 117 7.01 -3.86 10.70
N MET A 118 6.90 -3.69 9.39
CA MET A 118 7.81 -4.24 8.38
C MET A 118 8.78 -3.16 7.93
N THR A 119 10.07 -3.49 7.86
CA THR A 119 11.17 -2.56 7.55
C THR A 119 12.19 -3.19 6.59
N SER A 120 13.25 -2.45 6.26
CA SER A 120 14.51 -3.06 5.81
C SER A 120 15.29 -3.63 6.99
N ILE A 121 16.06 -4.69 6.74
CA ILE A 121 16.93 -5.29 7.75
C ILE A 121 17.90 -4.23 8.30
N PRO A 122 17.87 -3.94 9.62
CA PRO A 122 18.71 -2.93 10.25
C PRO A 122 20.13 -3.48 10.46
N TRP A 123 20.84 -3.71 9.36
CA TRP A 123 22.14 -4.40 9.36
C TRP A 123 23.18 -3.80 10.30
N ASP A 124 23.14 -2.49 10.55
CA ASP A 124 24.11 -1.82 11.42
C ASP A 124 23.85 -2.10 12.91
N LEU A 125 22.58 -2.31 13.31
CA LEU A 125 22.19 -2.83 14.63
C LEU A 125 22.60 -4.30 14.80
N PHE A 126 22.45 -5.10 13.74
CA PHE A 126 22.84 -6.52 13.79
C PHE A 126 24.36 -6.74 13.75
N ASN A 127 25.11 -5.86 13.10
CA ASN A 127 26.58 -5.87 13.15
C ASN A 127 27.12 -5.40 14.52
N ASP A 128 26.51 -4.39 15.13
CA ASP A 128 26.81 -3.96 16.52
C ASP A 128 26.55 -5.09 17.54
N TRP A 129 25.51 -5.91 17.34
CA TRP A 129 25.30 -7.12 18.12
C TRP A 129 26.35 -8.20 17.82
N ALA A 130 26.61 -8.49 16.53
CA ALA A 130 27.56 -9.52 16.11
C ALA A 130 28.96 -9.28 16.69
N GLU A 131 29.46 -8.03 16.62
CA GLU A 131 30.76 -7.64 17.15
C GLU A 131 30.88 -7.92 18.66
N LYS A 132 29.80 -7.74 19.43
CA LYS A 132 29.75 -7.99 20.89
C LYS A 132 29.74 -9.47 21.25
N GLU A 133 29.18 -10.32 20.40
CA GLU A 133 29.22 -11.79 20.56
C GLU A 133 30.48 -12.42 19.93
N GLY A 134 31.36 -11.62 19.31
CA GLY A 134 32.55 -12.10 18.59
C GLY A 134 32.25 -12.74 17.22
N ILE A 135 31.07 -12.51 16.67
CA ILE A 135 30.64 -12.98 15.34
C ILE A 135 31.15 -11.99 14.27
N PRO A 136 31.70 -12.45 13.13
CA PRO A 136 32.10 -11.57 12.03
C PRO A 136 30.96 -10.73 11.46
N VAL A 137 31.28 -9.52 11.00
CA VAL A 137 30.35 -8.59 10.31
C VAL A 137 29.62 -9.31 9.18
N PHE A 138 28.29 -9.18 9.14
CA PHE A 138 27.45 -9.88 8.16
C PHE A 138 27.63 -9.34 6.75
N ASP A 139 27.75 -10.25 5.78
CA ASP A 139 27.61 -9.91 4.37
C ASP A 139 26.13 -9.60 4.08
N LYS A 140 25.82 -8.31 3.95
CA LYS A 140 24.47 -7.78 3.74
C LYS A 140 23.81 -8.23 2.43
N LEU A 141 24.56 -8.82 1.50
CA LEU A 141 24.03 -9.36 0.23
C LEU A 141 23.62 -10.82 0.40
N HIS A 142 24.50 -11.64 0.98
CA HIS A 142 24.36 -13.10 1.06
C HIS A 142 23.79 -13.61 2.39
N THR A 143 23.56 -12.75 3.38
CA THR A 143 22.98 -13.13 4.68
C THR A 143 21.47 -12.87 4.70
N GLY A 144 20.69 -13.88 5.02
CA GLY A 144 19.27 -13.76 5.39
C GLY A 144 19.09 -13.67 6.91
N VAL A 145 18.03 -12.98 7.35
CA VAL A 145 17.60 -12.92 8.75
C VAL A 145 16.20 -13.50 8.89
N GLY A 146 16.07 -14.57 9.69
CA GLY A 146 14.79 -15.16 10.07
C GLY A 146 14.31 -14.57 11.39
N MET A 147 13.13 -13.95 11.41
CA MET A 147 12.44 -13.50 12.63
C MET A 147 11.40 -14.56 12.99
N ILE A 148 11.63 -15.28 14.09
CA ILE A 148 10.95 -16.54 14.40
C ILE A 148 10.30 -16.47 15.79
N PHE A 149 9.03 -16.87 15.85
CA PHE A 149 8.36 -17.28 17.06
C PHE A 149 8.62 -18.78 17.27
N LEU A 150 9.17 -19.14 18.42
CA LEU A 150 9.48 -20.51 18.82
C LEU A 150 8.65 -20.93 20.05
N PRO A 151 8.55 -22.25 20.30
CA PRO A 151 7.81 -22.80 21.45
C PRO A 151 8.20 -22.19 22.78
N LYS A 152 7.23 -22.08 23.69
CA LYS A 152 7.42 -21.51 25.03
C LYS A 152 8.37 -22.32 25.92
N ASP A 153 8.34 -23.64 25.84
CA ASP A 153 9.24 -24.50 26.60
C ASP A 153 10.68 -24.42 26.06
N SER A 154 11.65 -24.39 26.98
CA SER A 154 13.07 -24.26 26.64
C SER A 154 13.64 -25.48 25.91
N ASN A 155 13.11 -26.68 26.16
CA ASN A 155 13.58 -27.91 25.51
C ASN A 155 13.04 -27.98 24.08
N GLN A 156 11.74 -27.71 23.91
CA GLN A 156 11.08 -27.60 22.60
C GLN A 156 11.68 -26.47 21.74
N MET A 157 11.99 -25.31 22.34
CA MET A 157 12.73 -24.24 21.65
C MET A 157 14.11 -24.72 21.16
N ASN A 158 14.86 -25.44 22.00
CA ASN A 158 16.18 -25.96 21.63
C ASN A 158 16.10 -27.09 20.60
N GLU A 159 15.03 -27.89 20.60
CA GLU A 159 14.75 -28.88 19.55
C GLU A 159 14.38 -28.20 18.22
N ALA A 160 13.48 -27.21 18.25
CA ALA A 160 13.14 -26.40 17.07
C ALA A 160 14.39 -25.73 16.45
N LYS A 161 15.27 -25.14 17.28
CA LYS A 161 16.55 -24.57 16.80
C LYS A 161 17.44 -25.61 16.12
N LYS A 162 17.48 -26.85 16.60
CA LYS A 162 18.21 -27.96 15.95
C LYS A 162 17.58 -28.34 14.61
N VAL A 163 16.26 -28.53 14.55
CA VAL A 163 15.55 -28.87 13.30
C VAL A 163 15.76 -27.79 12.23
N ILE A 164 15.59 -26.51 12.61
CA ILE A 164 15.82 -25.36 11.72
C ILE A 164 17.27 -25.36 11.20
N SER A 165 18.25 -25.50 12.11
CA SER A 165 19.68 -25.45 11.73
C SER A 165 20.09 -26.65 10.86
N ASN A 166 19.55 -27.84 11.14
CA ASN A 166 19.79 -29.04 10.33
C ASN A 166 19.25 -28.87 8.90
N ILE A 167 18.06 -28.27 8.73
CA ILE A 167 17.49 -28.06 7.40
C ILE A 167 18.32 -27.02 6.63
N PHE A 168 18.69 -25.89 7.23
CA PHE A 168 19.61 -24.93 6.57
C PHE A 168 20.93 -25.58 6.14
N ASN A 169 21.56 -26.37 7.02
CA ASN A 169 22.80 -27.06 6.72
C ASN A 169 22.65 -28.10 5.59
N ASN A 170 21.53 -28.85 5.55
CA ASN A 170 21.22 -29.80 4.48
C ASN A 170 21.05 -29.10 3.12
N GLU A 171 20.40 -27.94 3.11
CA GLU A 171 20.29 -27.09 1.92
C GLU A 171 21.60 -26.36 1.57
N GLY A 172 22.66 -26.54 2.36
CA GLY A 172 23.98 -25.93 2.13
C GLY A 172 24.01 -24.43 2.42
N LEU A 173 23.14 -23.96 3.31
CA LEU A 173 23.17 -22.64 3.93
C LEU A 173 23.88 -22.75 5.29
N GLU A 174 24.64 -21.73 5.67
CA GLU A 174 25.42 -21.73 6.92
C GLU A 174 24.71 -20.89 7.98
N VAL A 175 24.36 -21.50 9.12
CA VAL A 175 23.80 -20.77 10.27
C VAL A 175 24.92 -20.03 11.00
N LEU A 176 24.97 -18.71 10.85
CA LEU A 176 25.98 -17.84 11.44
C LEU A 176 25.76 -17.57 12.94
N GLY A 177 24.51 -17.59 13.39
CA GLY A 177 24.19 -17.33 14.79
C GLY A 177 22.70 -17.24 15.11
N TRP A 178 22.40 -17.32 16.39
CA TRP A 178 21.06 -17.16 16.97
C TRP A 178 21.06 -15.99 17.97
N ARG A 179 20.19 -15.01 17.76
CA ARG A 179 20.02 -13.83 18.61
C ARG A 179 18.70 -13.93 19.37
N SER A 180 18.73 -13.75 20.68
CA SER A 180 17.50 -13.52 21.44
C SER A 180 17.05 -12.08 21.23
N VAL A 181 15.79 -11.86 20.82
CA VAL A 181 15.31 -10.51 20.54
C VAL A 181 15.11 -9.76 21.87
N PRO A 182 15.73 -8.59 22.07
CA PRO A 182 15.62 -7.87 23.34
C PRO A 182 14.23 -7.28 23.48
N VAL A 183 13.44 -7.80 24.43
CA VAL A 183 12.04 -7.42 24.65
C VAL A 183 11.69 -7.13 26.10
N ASP A 184 10.76 -6.19 26.30
CA ASP A 184 10.14 -5.90 27.59
C ASP A 184 8.81 -6.67 27.75
N SER A 185 8.83 -7.78 28.48
CA SER A 185 7.59 -8.53 28.77
C SER A 185 6.69 -7.86 29.83
N SER A 186 7.10 -6.75 30.47
CA SER A 186 6.31 -6.07 31.50
C SER A 186 5.15 -5.25 30.92
N VAL A 187 5.31 -4.70 29.72
CA VAL A 187 4.29 -3.91 28.99
C VAL A 187 3.29 -4.77 28.19
N VAL A 188 3.26 -6.09 28.41
CA VAL A 188 2.41 -7.02 27.67
C VAL A 188 1.20 -7.43 28.51
N GLY A 189 0.00 -7.14 28.00
CA GLY A 189 -1.27 -7.53 28.61
C GLY A 189 -1.39 -9.04 28.89
N TYR A 190 -2.19 -9.38 29.89
CA TYR A 190 -2.22 -10.72 30.48
C TYR A 190 -2.47 -11.83 29.45
N TYR A 191 -3.51 -11.70 28.60
CA TYR A 191 -3.82 -12.75 27.63
C TYR A 191 -2.74 -12.88 26.54
N ALA A 192 -2.21 -11.76 26.05
CA ALA A 192 -1.11 -11.75 25.10
C ALA A 192 0.17 -12.38 25.69
N LYS A 193 0.43 -12.16 26.98
CA LYS A 193 1.57 -12.75 27.72
C LYS A 193 1.40 -14.25 27.92
N VAL A 194 0.17 -14.71 28.22
CA VAL A 194 -0.16 -16.15 28.28
C VAL A 194 0.15 -16.84 26.95
N THR A 195 -0.07 -16.20 25.79
CA THR A 195 0.25 -16.79 24.47
C THR A 195 1.59 -16.37 23.87
N MET A 196 2.38 -15.51 24.53
CA MET A 196 3.66 -14.98 24.01
C MET A 196 4.70 -16.08 23.72
N PRO A 197 5.19 -16.22 22.48
CA PRO A 197 6.22 -17.20 22.11
C PRO A 197 7.63 -16.74 22.50
N ASN A 198 8.60 -17.65 22.42
CA ASN A 198 10.02 -17.27 22.48
C ASN A 198 10.44 -16.61 21.15
N ILE A 199 10.71 -15.30 21.19
CA ILE A 199 11.03 -14.52 19.98
C ILE A 199 12.53 -14.54 19.75
N GLN A 200 12.97 -15.11 18.62
CA GLN A 200 14.37 -15.30 18.27
C GLN A 200 14.64 -14.85 16.83
N GLN A 201 15.88 -14.44 16.57
CA GLN A 201 16.40 -14.19 15.23
C GLN A 201 17.48 -15.22 14.88
N VAL A 202 17.47 -15.71 13.64
CA VAL A 202 18.53 -16.56 13.08
C VAL A 202 19.20 -15.84 11.91
N PHE A 203 20.52 -15.87 11.88
CA PHE A 203 21.34 -15.33 10.80
C PHE A 203 21.88 -16.48 9.96
N VAL A 204 21.64 -16.44 8.66
CA VAL A 204 21.95 -17.56 7.76
C VAL A 204 22.57 -17.07 6.46
N ARG A 205 23.74 -17.62 6.08
CA ARG A 205 24.45 -17.25 4.85
C ARG A 205 24.08 -18.20 3.72
N VAL A 206 23.62 -17.63 2.60
CA VAL A 206 23.35 -18.34 1.35
C VAL A 206 24.63 -18.33 0.52
N VAL A 207 25.25 -19.51 0.36
CA VAL A 207 26.59 -19.65 -0.24
C VAL A 207 26.55 -19.96 -1.74
N LYS A 208 25.40 -20.41 -2.26
CA LYS A 208 25.25 -20.93 -3.64
C LYS A 208 24.74 -19.92 -4.66
N GLU A 209 24.10 -18.84 -4.22
CA GLU A 209 23.35 -17.91 -5.07
C GLU A 209 23.86 -16.48 -4.89
N GLU A 210 24.22 -15.82 -5.99
CA GLU A 210 24.74 -14.43 -6.03
C GLU A 210 23.64 -13.40 -6.31
N ASN A 211 22.49 -13.85 -6.85
CA ASN A 211 21.38 -12.99 -7.23
C ASN A 211 20.36 -12.91 -6.10
N VAL A 212 19.94 -11.68 -5.77
CA VAL A 212 19.01 -11.40 -4.67
C VAL A 212 17.68 -12.15 -4.84
N ASP A 213 17.14 -12.25 -6.05
CA ASP A 213 15.88 -12.99 -6.30
C ASP A 213 16.03 -14.51 -6.09
N ASP A 214 17.23 -15.04 -6.26
CA ASP A 214 17.53 -16.47 -6.10
C ASP A 214 17.87 -16.79 -4.63
N ILE A 215 18.62 -15.93 -3.95
CA ILE A 215 18.84 -15.95 -2.48
C ILE A 215 17.50 -15.95 -1.73
N GLU A 216 16.61 -15.02 -2.08
CA GLU A 216 15.28 -14.90 -1.48
C GLU A 216 14.39 -16.13 -1.77
N ARG A 217 14.59 -16.82 -2.89
CA ARG A 217 13.85 -18.03 -3.24
C ARG A 217 14.36 -19.24 -2.47
N GLU A 218 15.66 -19.37 -2.29
CA GLU A 218 16.24 -20.45 -1.47
C GLU A 218 15.83 -20.28 0.00
N LEU A 219 15.79 -19.04 0.52
CA LEU A 219 15.22 -18.73 1.83
C LEU A 219 13.73 -19.11 1.92
N TYR A 220 12.93 -18.83 0.87
CA TYR A 220 11.53 -19.27 0.80
C TYR A 220 11.40 -20.80 0.83
N ILE A 221 12.19 -21.53 0.04
CA ILE A 221 12.18 -23.00 -0.01
C ILE A 221 12.58 -23.58 1.36
N CYS A 222 13.67 -23.09 1.96
CA CYS A 222 14.10 -23.48 3.32
C CYS A 222 12.97 -23.30 4.33
N ARG A 223 12.25 -22.17 4.29
CA ARG A 223 11.08 -21.95 5.17
C ARG A 223 9.97 -22.97 4.90
N LYS A 224 9.61 -23.24 3.64
CA LYS A 224 8.57 -24.25 3.31
C LYS A 224 8.98 -25.66 3.77
N LEU A 225 10.26 -26.02 3.64
CA LEU A 225 10.81 -27.28 4.15
C LEU A 225 10.75 -27.38 5.67
N ILE A 226 11.09 -26.30 6.41
CA ILE A 226 10.95 -26.25 7.88
C ILE A 226 9.48 -26.32 8.29
N GLU A 227 8.60 -25.49 7.70
CA GLU A 227 7.14 -25.52 7.91
C GLU A 227 6.58 -26.93 7.68
N ARG A 228 7.08 -27.65 6.66
CA ARG A 228 6.70 -29.02 6.34
C ARG A 228 7.21 -30.04 7.36
N ALA A 229 8.48 -29.96 7.73
CA ALA A 229 9.14 -30.88 8.65
C ALA A 229 8.53 -30.85 10.05
N VAL A 230 8.15 -29.67 10.57
CA VAL A 230 7.64 -29.56 11.94
C VAL A 230 6.17 -29.96 12.11
N ASN A 231 5.44 -30.34 11.05
CA ASN A 231 4.04 -30.79 11.16
C ASN A 231 3.86 -32.13 11.91
N SER A 232 4.93 -32.93 12.06
CA SER A 232 4.91 -34.12 12.92
C SER A 232 5.14 -33.80 14.39
N GLU A 233 5.69 -32.63 14.71
CA GLU A 233 6.16 -32.29 16.05
C GLU A 233 5.05 -31.69 16.90
N ILE A 234 4.99 -32.10 18.17
CA ILE A 234 3.97 -31.65 19.13
C ILE A 234 3.99 -30.11 19.24
N TRP A 235 5.18 -29.53 19.26
CA TRP A 235 5.44 -28.10 19.35
C TRP A 235 5.38 -27.36 17.99
N GLY A 236 5.20 -28.07 16.87
CA GLY A 236 5.25 -27.48 15.52
C GLY A 236 4.22 -26.37 15.29
N ASN A 237 3.09 -26.41 15.98
CA ASN A 237 2.05 -25.37 15.92
C ASN A 237 2.44 -24.05 16.64
N GLU A 238 3.48 -24.05 17.48
CA GLU A 238 4.02 -22.83 18.10
C GLU A 238 5.14 -22.18 17.26
N LEU A 239 5.71 -22.90 16.28
CA LEU A 239 6.71 -22.34 15.38
C LEU A 239 6.06 -21.47 14.30
N TYR A 240 6.52 -20.23 14.18
CA TYR A 240 6.08 -19.34 13.10
C TYR A 240 7.18 -18.35 12.65
N PHE A 241 7.48 -18.36 11.36
CA PHE A 241 8.32 -17.32 10.73
C PHE A 241 7.48 -16.07 10.44
N CYS A 242 7.81 -14.95 11.09
CA CYS A 242 7.30 -13.62 10.75
C CYS A 242 7.89 -13.13 9.42
N SER A 243 9.20 -13.35 9.24
CA SER A 243 9.94 -13.07 8.01
C SER A 243 11.17 -14.00 7.94
N LEU A 244 11.60 -14.34 6.72
CA LEU A 244 12.92 -14.90 6.44
C LEU A 244 13.35 -14.34 5.07
N SER A 245 14.30 -13.39 5.09
CA SER A 245 14.66 -12.58 3.91
C SER A 245 16.06 -11.99 4.06
N ASN A 246 16.71 -11.56 2.96
CA ASN A 246 17.88 -10.67 2.99
C ASN A 246 17.54 -9.18 2.80
N GLN A 247 16.25 -8.85 2.56
CA GLN A 247 15.77 -7.47 2.39
C GLN A 247 14.86 -6.98 3.51
N THR A 248 13.97 -7.84 4.02
CA THR A 248 12.86 -7.44 4.91
C THR A 248 12.97 -8.06 6.31
N ILE A 249 12.44 -7.35 7.31
CA ILE A 249 12.18 -7.93 8.63
C ILE A 249 10.87 -7.40 9.19
N VAL A 250 10.15 -8.23 9.94
CA VAL A 250 8.81 -7.92 10.47
C VAL A 250 8.79 -8.07 11.99
N TYR A 251 8.69 -6.95 12.69
CA TYR A 251 8.54 -6.87 14.14
C TYR A 251 7.06 -6.72 14.48
N LYS A 252 6.41 -7.77 15.00
CA LYS A 252 4.96 -7.78 15.31
C LYS A 252 4.62 -8.54 16.59
N GLY A 253 3.40 -8.38 17.10
CA GLY A 253 2.90 -9.12 18.26
C GLY A 253 1.46 -8.77 18.64
N MET A 254 0.93 -9.43 19.67
CA MET A 254 -0.43 -9.20 20.18
C MET A 254 -0.47 -8.00 21.14
N LEU A 255 -0.11 -6.84 20.59
CA LEU A 255 0.22 -5.62 21.33
C LEU A 255 -0.63 -4.46 20.82
N ARG A 256 -0.97 -3.53 21.73
CA ARG A 256 -1.52 -2.21 21.38
C ARG A 256 -0.48 -1.39 20.63
N SER A 257 -0.90 -0.44 19.79
CA SER A 257 -0.01 0.31 18.88
C SER A 257 1.10 1.06 19.61
N GLU A 258 0.79 1.69 20.75
CA GLU A 258 1.78 2.39 21.58
C GLU A 258 2.74 1.44 22.33
N VAL A 259 2.41 0.16 22.42
CA VAL A 259 3.20 -0.86 23.13
C VAL A 259 4.27 -1.45 22.23
N LEU A 260 4.04 -1.60 20.91
CA LEU A 260 5.00 -2.25 19.99
C LEU A 260 6.43 -1.68 20.09
N GLY A 261 6.56 -0.34 20.10
CA GLY A 261 7.84 0.34 20.22
C GLY A 261 8.46 0.30 21.63
N ARG A 262 7.67 0.05 22.67
CA ARG A 262 8.17 -0.18 24.06
C ARG A 262 8.62 -1.63 24.24
N PHE A 263 7.84 -2.57 23.71
CA PHE A 263 8.08 -4.01 23.79
C PHE A 263 9.36 -4.44 23.08
N TYR A 264 9.63 -3.96 21.86
CA TYR A 264 10.87 -4.28 21.13
C TYR A 264 11.93 -3.20 21.35
N TYR A 265 12.96 -3.47 22.16
CA TYR A 265 14.04 -2.51 22.41
C TYR A 265 14.83 -2.17 21.14
N ASP A 266 14.92 -3.10 20.17
CA ASP A 266 15.52 -2.85 18.85
C ASP A 266 14.91 -1.61 18.16
N LEU A 267 13.59 -1.42 18.27
CA LEU A 267 12.86 -0.32 17.62
C LEU A 267 13.14 1.06 18.26
N GLN A 268 13.81 1.09 19.41
CA GLN A 268 14.22 2.31 20.12
C GLN A 268 15.68 2.70 19.81
N SER A 269 16.47 1.78 19.24
CA SER A 269 17.89 1.98 18.95
C SER A 269 18.09 2.83 17.69
N GLU A 270 18.94 3.85 17.76
CA GLU A 270 19.22 4.74 16.62
C GLU A 270 19.99 4.03 15.49
N LEU A 271 20.59 2.87 15.76
CA LEU A 271 21.17 1.98 14.75
C LEU A 271 20.09 1.30 13.89
N TYR A 272 18.83 1.26 14.35
CA TYR A 272 17.71 0.77 13.56
C TYR A 272 17.29 1.84 12.55
N THR A 273 17.92 1.82 11.38
CA THR A 273 17.58 2.68 10.25
C THR A 273 16.86 1.88 9.15
N SER A 274 15.90 2.50 8.48
CA SER A 274 15.23 1.93 7.29
C SER A 274 14.80 3.04 6.33
N PRO A 275 14.82 2.83 4.99
CA PRO A 275 14.29 3.81 4.02
C PRO A 275 12.77 3.73 3.84
N LEU A 276 12.16 2.63 4.28
CA LEU A 276 10.73 2.33 4.19
C LEU A 276 10.27 1.65 5.49
N ALA A 277 9.08 1.98 5.95
CA ALA A 277 8.38 1.24 7.00
C ALA A 277 6.90 1.07 6.61
N ILE A 278 6.37 -0.15 6.72
CA ILE A 278 4.94 -0.46 6.58
C ILE A 278 4.43 -0.88 7.95
N TYR A 279 3.36 -0.26 8.44
CA TYR A 279 2.78 -0.52 9.77
C TYR A 279 1.34 -0.98 9.67
N HIS A 280 0.92 -1.81 10.64
CA HIS A 280 -0.44 -2.34 10.72
C HIS A 280 -0.91 -2.43 12.18
N ARG A 281 -2.18 -2.06 12.41
CA ARG A 281 -2.94 -2.31 13.65
C ARG A 281 -4.19 -3.09 13.27
N ARG A 282 -4.27 -4.33 13.75
CA ARG A 282 -5.37 -5.27 13.51
C ARG A 282 -6.55 -5.01 14.45
N PHE A 283 -7.75 -5.30 13.97
CA PHE A 283 -8.97 -5.44 14.75
C PHE A 283 -9.48 -6.88 14.60
N SER A 284 -9.97 -7.48 15.68
CA SER A 284 -10.34 -8.89 15.79
C SER A 284 -11.68 -9.02 16.50
N THR A 285 -12.54 -9.89 15.98
CA THR A 285 -13.70 -10.42 16.71
C THR A 285 -13.29 -11.53 17.69
N ASN A 286 -12.19 -12.24 17.37
CA ASN A 286 -11.63 -13.31 18.18
C ASN A 286 -10.89 -12.74 19.39
N THR A 287 -11.40 -13.03 20.60
CA THR A 287 -10.90 -12.53 21.90
C THR A 287 -9.65 -13.24 22.42
N SER A 288 -9.22 -14.33 21.77
CA SER A 288 -8.06 -15.14 22.17
C SER A 288 -6.82 -14.79 21.32
N PRO A 289 -5.78 -14.16 21.90
CA PRO A 289 -4.70 -13.56 21.11
C PRO A 289 -3.72 -14.60 20.53
N ARG A 290 -3.63 -14.70 19.20
CA ARG A 290 -2.70 -15.59 18.46
C ARG A 290 -1.60 -14.79 17.75
N TRP A 291 -0.40 -14.77 18.31
CA TRP A 291 0.76 -13.98 17.82
C TRP A 291 1.06 -14.10 16.30
N PRO A 292 0.94 -15.27 15.64
CA PRO A 292 1.09 -15.37 14.19
C PRO A 292 0.14 -14.50 13.34
N LEU A 293 -1.07 -14.20 13.85
CA LEU A 293 -2.12 -13.48 13.12
C LEU A 293 -1.97 -11.95 13.17
N ALA A 294 -1.06 -11.41 13.99
CA ALA A 294 -0.66 -10.02 13.90
C ALA A 294 -0.14 -9.70 12.49
N GLN A 295 -0.23 -8.45 12.06
CA GLN A 295 0.26 -7.98 10.76
C GLN A 295 1.34 -6.88 10.95
N PRO A 296 2.19 -6.58 9.94
CA PRO A 296 2.25 -7.15 8.59
C PRO A 296 2.53 -8.66 8.50
N MET A 297 2.25 -9.22 7.34
CA MET A 297 2.68 -10.56 6.93
C MET A 297 4.07 -10.48 6.26
N ARG A 298 4.47 -11.41 5.39
CA ARG A 298 5.86 -11.49 4.88
C ARG A 298 6.11 -10.48 3.77
N PHE A 299 5.06 -10.19 3.01
CA PHE A 299 5.05 -9.28 1.86
C PHE A 299 3.97 -8.20 1.98
N LEU A 300 2.82 -8.52 2.58
CA LEU A 300 1.63 -7.67 2.64
C LEU A 300 1.30 -7.13 4.04
N GLY A 301 0.79 -5.90 4.09
CA GLY A 301 -0.17 -5.44 5.10
C GLY A 301 -1.55 -5.30 4.45
N HIS A 302 -2.54 -6.05 4.93
CA HIS A 302 -3.90 -6.08 4.41
C HIS A 302 -4.91 -5.50 5.40
N ASN A 303 -5.70 -4.54 4.94
CA ASN A 303 -6.83 -3.97 5.66
C ASN A 303 -8.11 -4.26 4.87
N GLY A 304 -8.91 -5.22 5.35
CA GLY A 304 -9.97 -5.81 4.54
C GLY A 304 -10.43 -7.19 5.05
N GLU A 305 -11.27 -7.85 4.24
CA GLU A 305 -11.84 -9.19 4.44
C GLU A 305 -11.99 -9.85 3.05
N ILE A 306 -11.24 -10.92 2.74
CA ILE A 306 -11.33 -11.59 1.43
C ILE A 306 -12.50 -12.58 1.39
N ASN A 307 -13.68 -12.05 1.06
CA ASN A 307 -14.96 -12.79 1.03
C ASN A 307 -14.97 -14.04 0.12
N THR A 308 -14.05 -14.12 -0.86
CA THR A 308 -13.92 -15.27 -1.78
C THR A 308 -12.97 -16.37 -1.30
N ILE A 309 -12.30 -16.21 -0.16
CA ILE A 309 -11.16 -17.04 0.29
C ILE A 309 -11.40 -18.56 0.20
N GLN A 310 -12.59 -19.05 0.52
CA GLN A 310 -12.93 -20.49 0.41
C GLN A 310 -12.84 -21.01 -1.03
N GLY A 311 -13.26 -20.22 -2.02
CA GLY A 311 -13.11 -20.55 -3.43
C GLY A 311 -11.65 -20.54 -3.85
N ASN A 312 -10.93 -19.48 -3.46
CA ASN A 312 -9.53 -19.25 -3.83
C ASN A 312 -8.62 -20.35 -3.29
N LEU A 313 -8.83 -20.80 -2.04
CA LEU A 313 -8.11 -21.93 -1.45
C LEU A 313 -8.34 -23.23 -2.23
N ASN A 314 -9.59 -23.52 -2.62
CA ASN A 314 -9.92 -24.72 -3.39
C ASN A 314 -9.31 -24.70 -4.80
N TRP A 315 -9.32 -23.53 -5.47
CA TRP A 315 -8.67 -23.34 -6.76
C TRP A 315 -7.14 -23.42 -6.67
N MET A 316 -6.53 -22.77 -5.69
CA MET A 316 -5.09 -22.90 -5.42
C MET A 316 -4.70 -24.35 -5.16
N GLN A 317 -5.49 -25.09 -4.37
CA GLN A 317 -5.28 -26.53 -4.15
C GLN A 317 -5.39 -27.34 -5.45
N SER A 318 -6.36 -27.04 -6.32
CA SER A 318 -6.48 -27.73 -7.63
C SER A 318 -5.33 -27.43 -8.59
N ARG A 319 -4.66 -26.28 -8.42
CA ARG A 319 -3.50 -25.84 -9.20
C ARG A 319 -2.18 -26.45 -8.72
N GLU A 320 -2.08 -26.92 -7.47
CA GLU A 320 -0.81 -27.38 -6.89
C GLU A 320 -0.10 -28.42 -7.75
N ALA A 321 -0.83 -29.47 -8.16
CA ALA A 321 -0.27 -30.60 -8.91
C ALA A 321 0.17 -30.28 -10.35
N SER A 322 -0.35 -29.20 -10.94
CA SER A 322 -0.07 -28.80 -12.33
C SER A 322 0.87 -27.59 -12.45
N LEU A 323 1.07 -26.82 -11.37
CA LEU A 323 2.00 -25.69 -11.37
C LEU A 323 3.44 -26.19 -11.53
N LYS A 324 4.10 -25.69 -12.59
CA LYS A 324 5.53 -25.83 -12.84
C LYS A 324 6.15 -24.51 -13.30
N SER A 325 7.40 -24.27 -12.93
CA SER A 325 8.22 -23.19 -13.49
C SER A 325 9.70 -23.53 -13.36
N ALA A 326 10.47 -23.35 -14.43
CA ALA A 326 11.93 -23.57 -14.43
C ALA A 326 12.69 -22.75 -13.36
N VAL A 327 12.06 -21.69 -12.86
CA VAL A 327 12.53 -20.87 -11.72
C VAL A 327 12.66 -21.68 -10.41
N TRP A 328 11.88 -22.74 -10.25
CA TRP A 328 11.90 -23.64 -9.09
C TRP A 328 12.89 -24.82 -9.21
N ARG A 329 13.54 -25.01 -10.37
CA ARG A 329 14.58 -26.04 -10.58
C ARG A 329 14.12 -27.47 -10.19
N ASP A 330 12.89 -27.84 -10.57
CA ASP A 330 12.20 -29.10 -10.26
C ASP A 330 11.85 -29.32 -8.76
N ARG A 331 11.93 -28.28 -7.92
CA ARG A 331 11.60 -28.30 -6.48
C ARG A 331 10.14 -27.95 -6.15
N GLU A 332 9.23 -27.89 -7.13
CA GLU A 332 7.82 -27.50 -6.92
C GLU A 332 7.07 -28.38 -5.91
N ASP A 333 7.49 -29.65 -5.73
CA ASP A 333 6.91 -30.58 -4.75
C ASP A 333 7.28 -30.24 -3.29
N GLU A 334 8.32 -29.44 -3.06
CA GLU A 334 8.82 -29.07 -1.72
C GLU A 334 8.06 -27.88 -1.14
N ILE A 335 7.69 -26.92 -1.99
CA ILE A 335 7.03 -25.67 -1.63
C ILE A 335 5.51 -25.79 -1.43
N ARG A 336 4.93 -26.98 -1.64
CA ARG A 336 3.53 -27.30 -1.33
C ARG A 336 3.33 -27.65 0.16
N PRO A 337 2.17 -27.33 0.78
CA PRO A 337 1.03 -26.64 0.16
C PRO A 337 1.23 -25.12 0.09
N PHE A 338 0.57 -24.50 -0.89
CA PHE A 338 0.61 -23.06 -1.14
C PHE A 338 -0.31 -22.27 -0.20
N GLY A 339 -1.50 -22.82 0.08
CA GLY A 339 -2.46 -22.27 1.04
C GLY A 339 -2.50 -23.08 2.35
N ASN A 340 -3.05 -22.47 3.41
CA ASN A 340 -3.32 -23.12 4.69
C ASN A 340 -4.74 -22.76 5.18
N PRO A 341 -5.68 -23.71 5.18
CA PRO A 341 -7.04 -23.53 5.73
C PRO A 341 -7.11 -23.01 7.18
N LYS A 342 -6.06 -23.18 7.99
CA LYS A 342 -6.01 -22.71 9.39
C LYS A 342 -5.44 -21.29 9.55
N ALA A 343 -5.01 -20.66 8.45
CA ALA A 343 -4.47 -19.31 8.46
C ALA A 343 -5.54 -18.29 8.02
N SER A 344 -5.44 -17.05 8.50
CA SER A 344 -6.36 -15.97 8.09
C SER A 344 -6.32 -15.72 6.57
N ASP A 345 -7.39 -15.14 6.04
CA ASP A 345 -7.53 -14.68 4.66
C ASP A 345 -6.27 -13.95 4.13
N SER A 346 -5.75 -13.05 4.96
CA SER A 346 -4.64 -12.13 4.74
C SER A 346 -3.29 -12.87 4.66
N ALA A 347 -3.17 -13.97 5.40
CA ALA A 347 -1.97 -14.82 5.40
C ALA A 347 -1.95 -15.76 4.19
N ASN A 348 -3.13 -16.17 3.71
CA ASN A 348 -3.27 -16.95 2.47
C ASN A 348 -3.06 -16.08 1.22
N LEU A 349 -3.54 -14.82 1.23
CA LEU A 349 -3.25 -13.83 0.20
C LEU A 349 -1.76 -13.51 0.14
N ASP A 350 -1.12 -13.27 1.29
CA ASP A 350 0.33 -13.06 1.42
C ASP A 350 1.14 -14.25 0.87
N SER A 351 0.78 -15.49 1.26
CA SER A 351 1.45 -16.70 0.78
C SER A 351 1.30 -16.91 -0.74
N THR A 352 0.14 -16.53 -1.30
CA THR A 352 -0.12 -16.65 -2.75
C THR A 352 0.59 -15.54 -3.55
N ALA A 353 0.61 -14.31 -3.03
CA ALA A 353 1.38 -13.22 -3.63
C ALA A 353 2.89 -13.52 -3.61
N GLU A 354 3.40 -14.02 -2.48
CA GLU A 354 4.79 -14.45 -2.33
C GLU A 354 5.14 -15.57 -3.34
N LEU A 355 4.29 -16.60 -3.49
CA LEU A 355 4.49 -17.66 -4.50
C LEU A 355 4.61 -17.09 -5.92
N LEU A 356 3.74 -16.15 -6.30
CA LEU A 356 3.78 -15.51 -7.63
C LEU A 356 5.08 -14.71 -7.83
N ILE A 357 5.50 -13.95 -6.81
CA ILE A 357 6.71 -13.12 -6.85
C ILE A 357 7.96 -13.99 -6.91
N ARG A 358 8.09 -15.00 -6.05
CA ARG A 358 9.22 -15.94 -6.06
C ARG A 358 9.25 -16.80 -7.34
N SER A 359 8.11 -17.02 -8.00
CA SER A 359 8.03 -17.61 -9.34
C SER A 359 8.52 -16.70 -10.48
N GLY A 360 8.88 -15.44 -10.18
CA GLY A 360 9.49 -14.49 -11.12
C GLY A 360 8.60 -13.34 -11.60
N ARG A 361 7.44 -13.11 -10.98
CA ARG A 361 6.58 -11.95 -11.31
C ARG A 361 6.97 -10.70 -10.54
N ALA A 362 6.69 -9.53 -11.12
CA ALA A 362 6.76 -8.28 -10.37
C ALA A 362 5.65 -8.25 -9.29
N PRO A 363 5.86 -7.65 -8.10
CA PRO A 363 4.82 -7.50 -7.08
C PRO A 363 3.53 -6.83 -7.56
N GLU A 364 3.68 -5.78 -8.36
CA GLU A 364 2.57 -5.05 -8.96
C GLU A 364 1.77 -5.97 -9.91
N GLU A 365 2.47 -6.78 -10.71
CA GLU A 365 1.86 -7.78 -11.58
C GLU A 365 1.14 -8.87 -10.76
N ALA A 366 1.80 -9.41 -9.72
CA ALA A 366 1.23 -10.43 -8.85
C ALA A 366 -0.04 -9.96 -8.14
N LEU A 367 -0.08 -8.70 -7.69
CA LEU A 367 -1.26 -8.12 -7.07
C LEU A 367 -2.34 -7.72 -8.09
N MET A 368 -1.99 -7.27 -9.30
CA MET A 368 -2.96 -7.10 -10.38
C MET A 368 -3.57 -8.44 -10.84
N ILE A 369 -2.86 -9.57 -10.67
CA ILE A 369 -3.37 -10.91 -10.97
C ILE A 369 -4.33 -11.41 -9.87
N LEU A 370 -4.03 -11.15 -8.60
CA LEU A 370 -4.84 -11.62 -7.47
C LEU A 370 -6.03 -10.70 -7.15
N VAL A 371 -5.83 -9.37 -7.20
CA VAL A 371 -6.85 -8.35 -6.93
C VAL A 371 -6.95 -7.43 -8.16
N PRO A 372 -7.56 -7.91 -9.26
CA PRO A 372 -7.68 -7.15 -10.51
C PRO A 372 -8.64 -5.97 -10.37
N GLU A 373 -8.41 -4.89 -11.14
CA GLU A 373 -9.34 -3.76 -11.17
C GLU A 373 -10.64 -4.10 -11.92
N ALA A 374 -11.71 -3.32 -11.70
CA ALA A 374 -12.97 -3.44 -12.43
C ALA A 374 -12.86 -2.88 -13.86
N TYR A 375 -12.05 -3.56 -14.69
CA TYR A 375 -11.56 -3.08 -15.98
C TYR A 375 -12.62 -3.00 -17.11
N GLN A 376 -13.71 -3.76 -17.00
CA GLN A 376 -14.72 -3.86 -18.06
C GLN A 376 -15.50 -2.55 -18.22
N ASN A 377 -15.72 -2.13 -19.48
CA ASN A 377 -16.39 -0.89 -19.87
C ASN A 377 -15.74 0.42 -19.36
N HIS A 378 -14.53 0.37 -18.76
CA HIS A 378 -13.86 1.54 -18.21
C HIS A 378 -13.36 2.48 -19.34
N PRO A 379 -13.93 3.68 -19.54
CA PRO A 379 -13.67 4.48 -20.76
C PRO A 379 -12.20 4.85 -20.95
N THR A 380 -11.50 5.20 -19.87
CA THR A 380 -10.06 5.54 -19.92
C THR A 380 -9.19 4.37 -20.36
N LEU A 381 -9.48 3.13 -19.93
CA LEU A 381 -8.70 1.95 -20.32
C LEU A 381 -8.94 1.64 -21.80
N SER A 382 -10.20 1.57 -22.22
CA SER A 382 -10.58 1.28 -23.62
C SER A 382 -10.00 2.25 -24.64
N ILE A 383 -9.82 3.53 -24.28
CA ILE A 383 -9.32 4.57 -25.19
C ILE A 383 -7.80 4.75 -25.08
N LYS A 384 -7.21 4.64 -23.87
CA LYS A 384 -5.83 5.05 -23.59
C LYS A 384 -4.87 3.89 -23.28
N TYR A 385 -5.39 2.76 -22.81
CA TYR A 385 -4.60 1.62 -22.32
C TYR A 385 -5.21 0.26 -22.71
N PRO A 386 -5.43 -0.02 -24.02
CA PRO A 386 -6.03 -1.29 -24.45
C PRO A 386 -5.21 -2.52 -23.99
N GLU A 387 -3.88 -2.38 -23.90
CA GLU A 387 -2.97 -3.41 -23.38
C GLU A 387 -3.29 -3.86 -21.95
N VAL A 388 -3.90 -2.98 -21.14
CA VAL A 388 -4.34 -3.31 -19.77
C VAL A 388 -5.63 -4.13 -19.79
N LEU A 389 -6.53 -3.86 -20.75
CA LEU A 389 -7.70 -4.72 -20.98
C LEU A 389 -7.25 -6.11 -21.46
N ASP A 390 -6.28 -6.19 -22.36
CA ASP A 390 -5.71 -7.47 -22.84
C ASP A 390 -5.05 -8.26 -21.69
N PHE A 391 -4.30 -7.58 -20.81
CA PHE A 391 -3.74 -8.16 -19.58
C PHE A 391 -4.82 -8.80 -18.71
N TYR A 392 -5.87 -8.05 -18.36
CA TYR A 392 -6.94 -8.57 -17.50
C TYR A 392 -7.83 -9.61 -18.19
N ASN A 393 -8.05 -9.51 -19.50
CA ASN A 393 -8.74 -10.55 -20.29
C ASN A 393 -7.95 -11.87 -20.29
N TYR A 394 -6.61 -11.81 -20.38
CA TYR A 394 -5.75 -12.98 -20.27
C TYR A 394 -5.82 -13.59 -18.86
N TYR A 395 -5.63 -12.79 -17.81
CA TYR A 395 -5.56 -13.31 -16.44
C TYR A 395 -6.92 -13.74 -15.86
N LYS A 396 -8.05 -13.17 -16.30
CA LYS A 396 -9.40 -13.60 -15.88
C LYS A 396 -9.70 -15.08 -16.17
N GLY A 397 -9.05 -15.67 -17.19
CA GLY A 397 -9.15 -17.10 -17.49
C GLY A 397 -8.09 -17.97 -16.79
N GLN A 398 -7.14 -17.35 -16.07
CA GLN A 398 -5.98 -18.02 -15.48
C GLN A 398 -5.97 -17.96 -13.95
N MET A 399 -6.46 -16.88 -13.33
CA MET A 399 -6.57 -16.72 -11.87
C MET A 399 -7.93 -16.11 -11.52
N GLU A 400 -8.58 -16.65 -10.49
CA GLU A 400 -9.77 -16.09 -9.86
C GLU A 400 -9.43 -14.88 -8.97
N ALA A 401 -10.33 -13.91 -8.89
CA ALA A 401 -10.13 -12.71 -8.09
C ALA A 401 -10.26 -13.03 -6.59
N TRP A 402 -9.27 -12.60 -5.82
CA TRP A 402 -9.28 -12.56 -4.36
C TRP A 402 -10.09 -11.34 -3.91
N ASP A 403 -11.40 -11.42 -4.15
CA ASP A 403 -12.37 -10.34 -4.01
C ASP A 403 -12.92 -10.22 -2.57
N GLY A 404 -13.28 -8.98 -2.23
CA GLY A 404 -13.54 -8.46 -0.89
C GLY A 404 -13.02 -7.02 -0.75
N PRO A 405 -13.44 -6.25 0.27
CA PRO A 405 -12.83 -4.95 0.56
C PRO A 405 -11.36 -5.17 0.91
N ALA A 406 -10.42 -4.54 0.19
CA ALA A 406 -8.99 -4.72 0.42
C ALA A 406 -8.19 -3.44 0.14
N LEU A 407 -7.55 -2.88 1.18
CA LEU A 407 -6.42 -1.96 1.06
C LEU A 407 -5.14 -2.74 1.34
N LEU A 408 -4.34 -2.92 0.30
CA LEU A 408 -3.06 -3.65 0.34
C LEU A 408 -1.89 -2.69 0.29
N LEU A 409 -0.99 -2.79 1.27
CA LEU A 409 0.34 -2.20 1.24
C LEU A 409 1.38 -3.29 1.13
N PHE A 410 2.35 -3.08 0.26
CA PHE A 410 3.38 -4.06 -0.07
C PHE A 410 4.71 -3.38 -0.34
N ARG A 411 5.81 -4.10 -0.15
CA ARG A 411 7.16 -3.61 -0.47
C ARG A 411 7.63 -4.24 -1.78
N THR A 412 7.88 -3.44 -2.80
CA THR A 412 8.67 -3.92 -3.95
C THR A 412 10.09 -4.25 -3.50
N PRO A 413 10.71 -5.34 -4.01
CA PRO A 413 12.13 -5.60 -3.82
C PRO A 413 12.94 -4.34 -4.11
N THR A 414 13.76 -3.92 -3.16
CA THR A 414 14.50 -2.66 -3.29
C THR A 414 15.51 -2.79 -4.42
N MET A 415 15.24 -2.12 -5.54
CA MET A 415 16.23 -1.92 -6.60
C MET A 415 17.51 -1.38 -5.97
N ALA A 416 18.66 -1.93 -6.35
CA ALA A 416 19.94 -1.46 -5.85
C ALA A 416 20.06 0.05 -6.08
N ALA A 417 20.62 0.78 -5.11
CA ALA A 417 20.80 2.24 -5.21
C ALA A 417 21.70 2.65 -6.40
N ASP A 418 22.41 1.69 -6.97
CA ASP A 418 23.24 1.76 -8.16
C ASP A 418 22.55 1.16 -9.42
N THR A 419 21.22 1.18 -9.52
CA THR A 419 20.47 0.79 -10.74
C THR A 419 19.49 1.88 -11.18
N ILE A 420 19.45 2.19 -12.48
CA ILE A 420 18.34 2.94 -13.10
C ILE A 420 17.52 2.07 -14.04
N TYR A 421 16.20 2.26 -14.00
CA TYR A 421 15.22 1.61 -14.87
C TYR A 421 14.57 2.60 -15.85
N PHE A 422 14.28 2.18 -17.08
CA PHE A 422 13.35 2.86 -17.98
C PHE A 422 12.68 1.86 -18.94
N ALA A 423 11.44 2.15 -19.34
CA ALA A 423 10.71 1.38 -20.34
C ALA A 423 10.47 2.21 -21.61
N VAL A 424 10.42 1.54 -22.77
CA VAL A 424 10.16 2.18 -24.06
C VAL A 424 9.27 1.23 -24.89
N GLY A 425 7.96 1.41 -24.76
CA GLY A 425 6.97 0.42 -25.22
C GLY A 425 7.15 -0.94 -24.52
N PHE A 426 6.96 -2.03 -25.27
CA PHE A 426 7.04 -3.43 -24.78
C PHE A 426 8.44 -3.92 -24.34
N LYS A 427 9.37 -3.00 -24.06
CA LYS A 427 10.73 -3.31 -23.62
C LYS A 427 11.10 -2.49 -22.41
N SER A 428 11.72 -3.15 -21.45
CA SER A 428 12.33 -2.51 -20.28
C SER A 428 13.84 -2.64 -20.32
N TYR A 429 14.49 -1.63 -19.76
CA TYR A 429 15.93 -1.49 -19.72
C TYR A 429 16.34 -1.09 -18.31
N ASP A 430 17.30 -1.84 -17.78
CA ASP A 430 17.95 -1.60 -16.52
C ASP A 430 19.45 -1.43 -16.74
N ILE A 431 20.02 -0.42 -16.09
CA ILE A 431 21.44 -0.14 -16.13
C ILE A 431 21.93 -0.12 -14.69
N THR A 432 22.65 -1.17 -14.31
CA THR A 432 23.26 -1.33 -12.98
C THR A 432 24.72 -0.95 -13.04
N ARG A 433 25.18 -0.09 -12.14
CA ARG A 433 26.58 0.28 -11.97
C ARG A 433 27.28 -0.81 -11.16
N VAL A 434 28.44 -1.23 -11.66
CA VAL A 434 29.33 -2.19 -11.00
C VAL A 434 30.66 -1.49 -10.76
N VAL A 435 30.92 -1.11 -9.51
CA VAL A 435 32.15 -0.39 -9.12
C VAL A 435 33.23 -1.39 -8.76
N SER A 436 34.31 -1.46 -9.56
CA SER A 436 35.53 -2.17 -9.19
C SER A 436 36.48 -1.25 -8.40
N LYS A 437 37.61 -1.78 -7.93
CA LYS A 437 38.63 -0.99 -7.21
C LYS A 437 39.31 0.09 -8.08
N GLU A 438 39.26 -0.05 -9.41
CA GLU A 438 40.03 0.78 -10.35
C GLU A 438 39.16 1.46 -11.42
N GLU A 439 38.07 0.83 -11.86
CA GLU A 439 37.17 1.36 -12.90
C GLU A 439 35.68 1.14 -12.57
N THR A 440 34.82 2.06 -13.02
CA THR A 440 33.35 1.92 -12.96
C THR A 440 32.81 1.32 -14.26
N TRP A 441 32.13 0.17 -14.12
CA TRP A 441 31.44 -0.52 -15.20
C TRP A 441 29.92 -0.38 -15.04
N TYR A 442 29.20 -0.65 -16.12
CA TYR A 442 27.74 -0.63 -16.17
C TYR A 442 27.22 -1.84 -16.92
N ASP A 443 26.40 -2.66 -16.26
CA ASP A 443 25.61 -3.71 -16.90
C ASP A 443 24.30 -3.13 -17.43
N TRP A 444 24.19 -3.01 -18.74
CA TRP A 444 22.95 -2.68 -19.42
C TRP A 444 22.23 -3.97 -19.80
N VAL A 445 21.02 -4.17 -19.29
CA VAL A 445 20.13 -5.28 -19.65
C VAL A 445 18.94 -4.73 -20.44
N GLU A 446 18.56 -5.42 -21.51
CA GLU A 446 17.26 -5.30 -22.16
C GLU A 446 16.42 -6.52 -21.79
N ARG A 447 15.20 -6.30 -21.30
CA ARG A 447 14.16 -7.33 -21.14
C ARG A 447 13.01 -7.05 -22.12
N GLY A 448 12.64 -8.05 -22.90
CA GLY A 448 11.47 -8.02 -23.79
C GLY A 448 10.81 -9.40 -23.87
N ARG A 449 9.56 -9.46 -24.35
CA ARG A 449 8.62 -10.60 -24.24
C ARG A 449 9.24 -12.01 -24.30
N ASN A 450 10.16 -12.27 -25.25
CA ASN A 450 10.75 -13.60 -25.46
C ASN A 450 12.29 -13.63 -25.30
N ARG A 451 12.93 -12.55 -24.82
CA ARG A 451 14.40 -12.45 -24.76
C ARG A 451 14.89 -11.43 -23.74
N VAL A 452 15.90 -11.84 -22.96
CA VAL A 452 16.77 -10.94 -22.19
C VAL A 452 18.12 -10.84 -22.90
N THR A 453 18.71 -9.64 -22.97
CA THR A 453 20.06 -9.42 -23.51
C THR A 453 20.86 -8.50 -22.60
N ARG A 454 22.01 -8.98 -22.08
CA ARG A 454 22.92 -8.23 -21.20
C ARG A 454 24.15 -7.74 -21.97
N MET A 455 24.61 -6.53 -21.66
CA MET A 455 25.76 -5.86 -22.25
C MET A 455 26.45 -5.00 -21.20
N THR A 456 27.57 -5.50 -20.66
CA THR A 456 28.46 -4.74 -19.78
C THR A 456 29.31 -3.76 -20.60
N VAL A 457 29.39 -2.51 -20.17
CA VAL A 457 30.17 -1.42 -20.79
C VAL A 457 30.98 -0.66 -19.71
N SER A 458 32.11 -0.06 -20.10
CA SER A 458 32.84 0.87 -19.23
C SER A 458 32.09 2.18 -19.07
N GLN A 459 32.47 3.01 -18.10
CA GLN A 459 31.98 4.40 -18.00
C GLN A 459 32.22 5.18 -19.31
N LYS A 460 33.42 5.09 -19.89
CA LYS A 460 33.79 5.76 -21.14
C LYS A 460 32.89 5.36 -22.32
N THR A 461 32.56 4.07 -22.42
CA THR A 461 31.62 3.58 -23.45
C THR A 461 30.19 4.01 -23.16
N MET A 462 29.76 4.10 -21.89
CA MET A 462 28.44 4.61 -21.52
C MET A 462 28.30 6.12 -21.83
N GLU A 463 29.31 6.93 -21.57
CA GLU A 463 29.34 8.36 -21.93
C GLU A 463 29.26 8.56 -23.45
N TRP A 464 29.93 7.71 -24.22
CA TRP A 464 29.82 7.69 -25.69
C TRP A 464 28.43 7.26 -26.16
N LEU A 465 27.77 6.30 -25.51
CA LEU A 465 26.38 5.93 -25.80
C LEU A 465 25.41 7.09 -25.51
N VAL A 466 25.61 7.82 -24.41
CA VAL A 466 24.86 9.05 -24.10
C VAL A 466 25.03 10.12 -25.20
N TYR A 467 26.25 10.29 -25.72
CA TYR A 467 26.49 11.19 -26.86
C TYR A 467 25.75 10.71 -28.13
N ALA A 468 25.83 9.43 -28.48
CA ALA A 468 25.15 8.87 -29.64
C ALA A 468 23.62 8.99 -29.56
N LEU A 469 23.02 8.77 -28.37
CA LEU A 469 21.59 9.00 -28.12
C LEU A 469 21.20 10.47 -28.36
N LYS A 470 21.96 11.42 -27.82
CA LYS A 470 21.72 12.87 -28.01
C LYS A 470 21.83 13.27 -29.48
N GLU A 471 22.84 12.77 -30.17
CA GLU A 471 23.06 13.03 -31.60
C GLU A 471 22.01 12.38 -32.51
N ALA A 472 21.46 11.22 -32.13
CA ALA A 472 20.33 10.62 -32.84
C ALA A 472 19.02 11.41 -32.62
N SER A 473 18.80 11.93 -31.41
CA SER A 473 17.59 12.66 -31.02
C SER A 473 17.45 14.06 -31.65
N LYS A 474 18.55 14.64 -32.15
CA LYS A 474 18.55 15.92 -32.90
C LYS A 474 18.07 15.79 -34.34
N ASP A 475 18.19 14.60 -34.93
CA ASP A 475 17.94 14.38 -36.36
C ASP A 475 16.54 13.83 -36.59
N GLN A 476 15.67 14.63 -37.22
CA GLN A 476 14.29 14.28 -37.57
C GLN A 476 14.17 13.34 -38.80
N GLY A 477 15.21 13.21 -39.63
CA GLY A 477 15.13 12.44 -40.87
C GLY A 477 15.07 10.92 -40.70
N ASN A 478 14.50 10.23 -41.70
CA ASN A 478 14.59 8.77 -41.85
C ASN A 478 15.90 8.41 -42.55
N PHE A 479 17.02 8.60 -41.84
CA PHE A 479 18.37 8.30 -42.31
C PHE A 479 19.06 7.33 -41.36
N VAL A 480 19.92 6.46 -41.90
CA VAL A 480 20.76 5.56 -41.11
C VAL A 480 22.04 6.30 -40.72
N ARG A 481 22.20 6.59 -39.42
CA ARG A 481 23.40 7.23 -38.85
C ARG A 481 24.11 6.22 -37.95
N ARG A 482 25.42 6.04 -38.12
CA ARG A 482 26.21 5.04 -37.40
C ARG A 482 27.37 5.69 -36.65
N TRP A 483 27.63 5.21 -35.44
CA TRP A 483 28.77 5.56 -34.61
C TRP A 483 29.52 4.27 -34.24
N LYS A 484 30.85 4.34 -34.14
CA LYS A 484 31.70 3.24 -33.66
C LYS A 484 32.63 3.75 -32.55
N VAL A 485 32.90 2.91 -31.55
CA VAL A 485 34.02 3.08 -30.61
C VAL A 485 34.71 1.73 -30.39
N TRP A 486 36.02 1.78 -30.15
CA TRP A 486 36.80 0.64 -29.68
C TRP A 486 37.16 0.87 -28.22
N ASP A 487 36.90 -0.12 -27.36
CA ASP A 487 37.17 -0.02 -25.93
C ASP A 487 37.42 -1.41 -25.35
N HIS A 488 38.41 -1.56 -24.47
CA HIS A 488 38.74 -2.83 -23.78
C HIS A 488 38.70 -4.07 -24.70
N SER A 489 39.45 -4.02 -25.80
CA SER A 489 39.54 -5.07 -26.85
C SER A 489 38.18 -5.53 -27.41
N THR A 490 37.19 -4.64 -27.40
CA THR A 490 35.82 -4.87 -27.82
C THR A 490 35.36 -3.75 -28.76
N GLU A 491 34.65 -4.11 -29.83
CA GLU A 491 34.01 -3.12 -30.69
C GLU A 491 32.57 -2.86 -30.26
N PHE A 492 32.22 -1.58 -30.15
CA PHE A 492 30.84 -1.13 -29.95
C PHE A 492 30.37 -0.31 -31.15
N PHE A 493 29.23 -0.68 -31.71
CA PHE A 493 28.55 0.05 -32.78
C PHE A 493 27.20 0.53 -32.26
N CYS A 494 26.93 1.83 -32.38
CA CYS A 494 25.60 2.41 -32.18
C CYS A 494 25.06 2.83 -33.55
N SER A 495 23.78 2.61 -33.83
CA SER A 495 23.18 2.95 -35.12
C SER A 495 21.74 3.37 -34.98
N LYS A 496 21.42 4.59 -35.41
CA LYS A 496 20.05 5.04 -35.69
C LYS A 496 19.61 4.37 -36.98
N ASN A 497 18.46 3.71 -36.95
CA ASN A 497 17.81 3.05 -38.07
C ASN A 497 16.30 3.38 -38.04
N PHE A 498 15.58 2.94 -39.08
CA PHE A 498 14.13 3.03 -39.17
C PHE A 498 13.58 1.80 -39.89
N ASN A 499 12.30 1.51 -39.69
CA ASN A 499 11.54 0.51 -40.43
C ASN A 499 10.07 0.97 -40.56
N LYS A 500 9.18 0.08 -41.03
CA LYS A 500 7.74 0.34 -41.13
C LYS A 500 7.03 0.63 -39.80
N ASP A 501 7.64 0.27 -38.68
CA ASP A 501 7.06 0.35 -37.33
C ASP A 501 7.61 1.57 -36.53
N GLY A 502 8.56 2.32 -37.09
CA GLY A 502 9.12 3.54 -36.50
C GLY A 502 10.63 3.66 -36.61
N ARG A 503 11.21 4.55 -35.80
CA ARG A 503 12.67 4.77 -35.69
C ARG A 503 13.21 4.04 -34.46
N TYR A 504 14.43 3.49 -34.55
CA TYR A 504 15.06 2.77 -33.45
C TYR A 504 16.58 2.89 -33.48
N ILE A 505 17.21 2.80 -32.31
CA ILE A 505 18.65 2.69 -32.15
C ILE A 505 19.01 1.23 -31.86
N SER A 506 20.01 0.70 -32.57
CA SER A 506 20.65 -0.58 -32.23
C SER A 506 22.06 -0.33 -31.68
N ILE A 507 22.35 -0.95 -30.54
CA ILE A 507 23.66 -0.94 -29.89
C ILE A 507 24.20 -2.37 -29.95
N ILE A 508 25.36 -2.56 -30.57
CA ILE A 508 25.98 -3.85 -30.83
C ILE A 508 27.33 -3.89 -30.12
N LYS A 509 27.53 -4.88 -29.24
CA LYS A 509 28.84 -5.25 -28.67
C LYS A 509 29.37 -6.48 -29.41
N THR A 510 30.59 -6.40 -29.92
CA THR A 510 31.27 -7.49 -30.64
C THR A 510 32.64 -7.76 -30.03
N GLN A 511 32.81 -8.99 -29.52
CA GLN A 511 34.02 -9.44 -28.85
C GLN A 511 34.40 -10.82 -29.41
N GLY A 512 35.35 -10.85 -30.35
CA GLY A 512 35.65 -12.04 -31.14
C GLY A 512 34.40 -12.55 -31.88
N LYS A 513 34.05 -13.83 -31.68
CA LYS A 513 32.84 -14.44 -32.26
C LYS A 513 31.54 -14.14 -31.49
N ARG A 514 31.58 -13.50 -30.31
CA ARG A 514 30.39 -13.20 -29.50
C ARG A 514 29.83 -11.83 -29.85
N ARG A 515 28.50 -11.76 -30.03
CA ARG A 515 27.76 -10.53 -30.37
C ARG A 515 26.52 -10.37 -29.48
N ALA A 516 26.46 -9.28 -28.72
CA ALA A 516 25.24 -8.84 -28.03
C ALA A 516 24.63 -7.65 -28.79
N VAL A 517 23.30 -7.53 -28.78
CA VAL A 517 22.58 -6.42 -29.44
C VAL A 517 21.40 -5.98 -28.58
N ILE A 518 21.36 -4.70 -28.23
CA ILE A 518 20.22 -4.03 -27.59
C ILE A 518 19.56 -3.11 -28.64
N PHE A 519 18.23 -3.04 -28.64
CA PHE A 519 17.44 -2.23 -29.57
C PHE A 519 16.45 -1.34 -28.79
N ILE A 520 16.64 -0.03 -28.89
CA ILE A 520 15.86 1.03 -28.22
C ILE A 520 14.97 1.71 -29.26
N PRO A 521 13.63 1.51 -29.27
CA PRO A 521 12.74 2.25 -30.17
C PRO A 521 12.67 3.74 -29.79
N GLU A 522 12.14 4.58 -30.66
CA GLU A 522 11.75 5.96 -30.31
C GLU A 522 10.28 6.00 -29.95
N TRP A 523 9.95 6.38 -28.71
CA TRP A 523 8.56 6.48 -28.24
C TRP A 523 7.86 7.77 -28.70
N SER A 524 8.62 8.86 -28.81
CA SER A 524 8.12 10.17 -29.22
C SER A 524 9.25 10.96 -29.89
N LEU A 525 8.92 11.61 -31.00
CA LEU A 525 9.84 12.47 -31.75
C LEU A 525 10.46 13.53 -30.83
N ASN A 526 11.78 13.71 -30.95
CA ASN A 526 12.66 14.62 -30.18
C ASN A 526 12.86 14.30 -28.69
N PHE A 527 11.89 13.69 -28.00
CA PHE A 527 11.96 13.48 -26.55
C PHE A 527 12.48 12.08 -26.17
N GLY A 528 12.04 11.01 -26.84
CA GLY A 528 12.32 9.63 -26.42
C GLY A 528 13.79 9.32 -26.12
N TRP A 529 14.70 9.58 -27.06
CA TRP A 529 16.14 9.32 -26.85
C TRP A 529 16.84 10.42 -26.04
N MET A 530 16.36 11.68 -26.09
CA MET A 530 16.89 12.77 -25.28
C MET A 530 16.68 12.53 -23.78
N ASP A 531 15.47 12.10 -23.39
CA ASP A 531 15.12 11.81 -21.99
C ASP A 531 15.89 10.62 -21.45
N ILE A 532 16.01 9.53 -22.22
CA ILE A 532 16.87 8.39 -21.89
C ILE A 532 18.31 8.84 -21.70
N SER A 533 18.87 9.61 -22.65
CA SER A 533 20.24 10.11 -22.55
C SER A 533 20.44 11.00 -21.32
N THR A 534 19.43 11.77 -20.93
CA THR A 534 19.45 12.67 -19.77
C THR A 534 19.37 11.88 -18.46
N LYS A 535 18.54 10.83 -18.40
CA LYS A 535 18.45 9.90 -17.27
C LYS A 535 19.78 9.18 -17.04
N ILE A 536 20.40 8.67 -18.11
CA ILE A 536 21.72 8.05 -18.05
C ILE A 536 22.79 9.09 -17.67
N THR A 537 22.77 10.31 -18.24
CA THR A 537 23.71 11.39 -17.85
C THR A 537 23.67 11.68 -16.35
N ARG A 538 22.47 11.82 -15.77
CA ARG A 538 22.28 12.04 -14.33
C ARG A 538 22.84 10.88 -13.51
N PHE A 539 22.66 9.65 -14.00
CA PHE A 539 23.16 8.44 -13.33
C PHE A 539 24.68 8.24 -13.42
N ILE A 540 25.34 8.65 -14.50
CA ILE A 540 26.81 8.67 -14.56
C ILE A 540 27.35 9.70 -13.55
N ASN A 541 26.79 10.92 -13.55
CA ASN A 541 27.27 12.04 -12.74
C ASN A 541 26.96 11.91 -11.23
N ALA A 542 26.01 11.05 -10.85
CA ALA A 542 25.66 10.79 -9.45
C ALA A 542 26.73 9.95 -8.76
N LYS A 543 27.77 10.59 -8.19
CA LYS A 543 28.85 9.93 -7.43
C LYS A 543 28.29 8.88 -6.47
N ALA A 544 28.90 7.69 -6.44
CA ALA A 544 28.68 6.71 -5.38
C ALA A 544 28.88 7.40 -4.01
N GLN A 545 27.87 7.31 -3.14
CA GLN A 545 27.80 8.16 -1.95
C GLN A 545 28.76 7.67 -0.86
N LYS A 546 29.99 8.18 -0.85
CA LYS A 546 30.70 8.38 0.41
C LYS A 546 29.83 9.30 1.27
N ILE A 547 29.52 8.86 2.49
CA ILE A 547 28.66 9.58 3.44
C ILE A 547 29.33 10.92 3.80
N SER A 548 28.93 11.98 3.10
CA SER A 548 29.28 13.35 3.48
C SER A 548 28.51 13.74 4.73
N LYS A 549 29.19 14.24 5.77
CA LYS A 549 28.55 14.66 7.02
C LYS A 549 27.37 15.59 6.73
N VAL A 550 26.26 15.36 7.43
CA VAL A 550 25.02 16.11 7.31
C VAL A 550 25.31 17.59 7.58
N VAL A 551 25.14 18.44 6.57
CA VAL A 551 24.95 19.87 6.79
C VAL A 551 23.55 20.00 7.38
N HIS A 552 23.47 20.07 8.72
CA HIS A 552 22.21 20.25 9.40
C HIS A 552 21.56 21.54 8.91
N ARG A 553 20.37 21.41 8.31
CA ARG A 553 19.48 22.55 8.12
C ARG A 553 19.14 23.03 9.53
N LYS A 554 19.60 24.24 9.90
CA LYS A 554 19.29 24.82 11.21
C LYS A 554 17.78 25.09 11.32
N THR A 555 17.04 24.09 11.78
CA THR A 555 15.82 24.32 12.55
C THR A 555 16.20 25.11 13.81
N GLU A 556 15.39 26.09 14.18
CA GLU A 556 15.64 26.91 15.36
C GLU A 556 15.61 26.03 16.62
N GLU A 557 16.61 26.18 17.49
CA GLU A 557 16.78 25.32 18.66
C GLU A 557 15.74 25.68 19.73
N GLY A 558 14.92 24.70 20.14
CA GLY A 558 14.04 24.83 21.31
C GLY A 558 12.59 24.35 21.17
N LEU A 559 12.10 24.09 19.95
CA LEU A 559 10.72 23.63 19.74
C LEU A 559 10.66 22.18 19.28
N LEU A 560 10.09 21.29 20.11
CA LEU A 560 9.75 19.94 19.67
C LEU A 560 8.46 19.96 18.82
N TYR A 561 8.44 19.11 17.80
CA TYR A 561 7.21 18.86 17.02
C TYR A 561 6.08 18.31 17.91
N SER A 562 6.38 17.60 19.00
CA SER A 562 5.39 17.16 19.99
C SER A 562 4.63 18.32 20.61
N ASP A 563 5.27 19.47 20.82
CA ASP A 563 4.66 20.63 21.46
C ASP A 563 3.89 21.47 20.43
N SER A 564 4.38 21.50 19.20
CA SER A 564 3.66 22.00 18.02
C SER A 564 2.36 21.22 17.77
N VAL A 565 2.32 19.92 18.07
CA VAL A 565 1.14 19.05 17.93
C VAL A 565 0.25 19.07 19.18
N ARG A 566 0.81 19.14 20.39
CA ARG A 566 0.03 19.30 21.64
C ARG A 566 -0.75 20.61 21.63
N ASN A 567 -0.12 21.71 21.22
CA ASN A 567 -0.77 23.03 21.12
C ASN A 567 -1.76 23.13 19.94
N ASN A 568 -1.81 22.12 19.06
CA ASN A 568 -2.79 22.00 17.96
C ASN A 568 -4.02 21.15 18.33
N LYS A 569 -4.10 20.55 19.53
CA LYS A 569 -5.33 19.90 19.99
C LYS A 569 -6.22 20.90 20.74
N TRP A 570 -7.41 21.12 20.17
CA TRP A 570 -8.38 22.15 20.53
C TRP A 570 -9.05 21.90 21.90
N THR A 571 -8.27 22.07 22.97
CA THR A 571 -8.73 21.98 24.37
C THR A 571 -8.16 23.11 25.22
N THR A 572 -8.49 24.36 24.88
CA THR A 572 -8.32 25.52 25.77
C THR A 572 -9.22 25.33 27.00
N ARG A 573 -8.62 24.98 28.14
CA ARG A 573 -9.33 24.85 29.43
C ARG A 573 -9.92 26.20 29.89
N GLU A 574 -9.47 27.32 29.32
CA GLU A 574 -9.94 28.67 29.63
C GLU A 574 -11.44 28.89 29.35
N LEU A 575 -12.03 28.25 28.31
CA LEU A 575 -13.43 28.46 27.93
C LEU A 575 -14.45 28.06 29.00
N ASN A 576 -14.09 27.19 29.95
CA ASN A 576 -14.95 26.87 31.07
C ASN A 576 -15.14 28.06 32.04
N ALA A 577 -14.17 28.96 32.11
CA ALA A 577 -14.15 30.14 32.98
C ALA A 577 -14.70 31.43 32.31
N ALA A 578 -15.03 31.39 31.02
CA ALA A 578 -15.56 32.54 30.29
C ALA A 578 -16.85 33.08 30.92
N LYS A 579 -16.89 34.40 31.16
CA LYS A 579 -18.10 35.14 31.54
C LYS A 579 -18.84 35.55 30.27
N ILE A 580 -20.13 35.24 30.21
CA ILE A 580 -21.03 35.60 29.12
C ILE A 580 -22.08 36.58 29.68
N GLN A 581 -22.39 37.65 28.96
CA GLN A 581 -23.47 38.58 29.31
C GLN A 581 -24.34 38.91 28.10
N GLN A 582 -25.66 38.89 28.29
CA GLN A 582 -26.65 39.27 27.28
C GLN A 582 -26.95 40.78 27.39
N LYS A 583 -26.94 41.52 26.27
CA LYS A 583 -27.27 42.96 26.27
C LYS A 583 -27.89 43.38 24.93
N GLY A 584 -29.21 43.59 24.90
CA GLY A 584 -29.93 43.77 23.64
C GLY A 584 -29.82 42.52 22.76
N ASN A 585 -29.70 42.69 21.44
CA ASN A 585 -29.52 41.58 20.48
C ASN A 585 -28.10 40.98 20.44
N SER A 586 -27.24 41.34 21.40
CA SER A 586 -25.82 40.98 21.39
C SER A 586 -25.42 40.16 22.63
N ILE A 587 -24.60 39.12 22.43
CA ILE A 587 -24.03 38.25 23.47
C ILE A 587 -22.54 38.59 23.60
N ILE A 588 -22.10 39.03 24.78
CA ILE A 588 -20.76 39.58 25.01
C ILE A 588 -19.88 38.59 25.79
N ILE A 589 -18.64 38.40 25.33
CA ILE A 589 -17.59 37.54 25.86
C ILE A 589 -16.29 38.37 25.93
N SER A 590 -15.46 38.20 26.97
CA SER A 590 -14.28 39.04 27.23
C SER A 590 -13.06 38.25 27.77
N GLU A 591 -11.85 38.71 27.51
CA GLU A 591 -10.68 37.85 27.22
C GLU A 591 -9.31 38.26 27.79
N VAL A 592 -8.31 37.38 27.53
CA VAL A 592 -6.89 37.74 27.38
C VAL A 592 -6.25 36.90 26.22
N THR A 593 -6.13 37.49 25.03
CA THR A 593 -4.96 37.54 24.11
C THR A 593 -3.68 36.70 24.39
N THR A 594 -2.82 36.30 23.43
CA THR A 594 -2.52 36.77 22.05
C THR A 594 -1.84 35.68 21.20
N LYS A 595 -2.15 35.58 19.89
CA LYS A 595 -1.20 35.82 18.76
C LYS A 595 -1.81 35.57 17.36
N SER A 596 -1.59 36.52 16.44
CA SER A 596 -1.71 36.43 14.96
C SER A 596 -2.98 35.83 14.34
N GLN A 597 -3.97 36.67 14.02
CA GLN A 597 -5.16 36.29 13.23
C GLN A 597 -5.16 36.82 11.77
N ASN A 598 -4.28 37.77 11.41
CA ASN A 598 -4.45 38.54 10.15
C ASN A 598 -4.15 37.78 8.85
N GLU A 599 -3.30 36.74 8.85
CA GLU A 599 -2.89 36.07 7.58
C GLU A 599 -4.01 35.31 6.86
N LEU A 600 -5.12 34.98 7.54
CA LEU A 600 -6.13 34.05 7.02
C LEU A 600 -7.25 34.72 6.21
N LEU A 601 -7.58 35.98 6.52
CA LEU A 601 -8.60 36.74 5.80
C LEU A 601 -8.05 37.37 4.52
N GLU A 602 -6.78 37.79 4.51
CA GLU A 602 -6.14 38.47 3.37
C GLU A 602 -5.87 37.58 2.15
N LYS A 603 -6.28 36.31 2.16
CA LYS A 603 -5.98 35.32 1.12
C LYS A 603 -7.24 34.59 0.59
N SER A 604 -8.44 35.10 0.90
CA SER A 604 -9.72 34.42 0.62
C SER A 604 -10.64 35.29 -0.27
N VAL A 605 -10.98 34.80 -1.45
CA VAL A 605 -11.78 35.52 -2.48
C VAL A 605 -13.03 34.70 -2.83
N VAL A 606 -14.14 35.36 -3.16
CA VAL A 606 -15.35 34.68 -3.64
C VAL A 606 -15.53 34.92 -5.14
N GLY A 607 -15.99 33.90 -5.85
CA GLY A 607 -16.35 34.00 -7.25
C GLY A 607 -17.73 33.45 -7.56
N SER A 608 -18.36 34.02 -8.58
CA SER A 608 -19.75 33.76 -8.95
C SER A 608 -19.92 33.63 -10.47
N PHE A 609 -20.81 32.71 -10.88
CA PHE A 609 -21.32 32.66 -12.25
C PHE A 609 -22.67 33.39 -12.34
N PRO A 610 -23.07 33.89 -13.53
CA PRO A 610 -24.42 34.41 -13.77
C PRO A 610 -25.53 33.42 -13.36
N GLU A 611 -26.64 33.96 -12.87
CA GLU A 611 -27.78 33.17 -12.37
C GLU A 611 -28.54 32.41 -13.48
N GLU A 612 -28.32 32.80 -14.75
CA GLU A 612 -28.87 32.12 -15.94
C GLU A 612 -28.23 30.74 -16.22
N ILE A 613 -27.15 30.38 -15.52
CA ILE A 613 -26.44 29.11 -15.73
C ILE A 613 -26.99 28.02 -14.77
N PRO A 614 -27.40 26.84 -15.27
CA PRO A 614 -27.83 25.73 -14.41
C PRO A 614 -26.72 25.31 -13.45
N ASN A 615 -27.07 25.06 -12.18
CA ASN A 615 -26.17 24.79 -11.04
C ASN A 615 -24.84 24.12 -11.42
N VAL A 616 -23.77 24.92 -11.42
CA VAL A 616 -22.41 24.45 -11.71
C VAL A 616 -21.90 23.65 -10.51
N THR A 617 -21.39 22.43 -10.70
CA THR A 617 -20.94 21.62 -9.56
C THR A 617 -19.53 22.02 -9.09
N LEU A 618 -19.25 21.91 -7.79
CA LEU A 618 -17.90 22.08 -7.23
C LEU A 618 -16.83 21.23 -7.96
N SER A 619 -17.20 20.04 -8.43
CA SER A 619 -16.36 19.13 -9.22
C SER A 619 -16.06 19.64 -10.63
N GLU A 620 -16.87 20.52 -11.22
CA GLU A 620 -16.58 21.22 -12.48
C GLU A 620 -15.73 22.46 -12.24
N VAL A 621 -16.05 23.27 -11.22
CA VAL A 621 -15.26 24.46 -10.85
C VAL A 621 -13.82 24.08 -10.53
N ARG A 622 -13.60 23.00 -9.76
CA ARG A 622 -12.25 22.48 -9.46
C ARG A 622 -11.47 22.10 -10.72
N ARG A 623 -12.09 21.45 -11.72
CA ARG A 623 -11.45 21.10 -13.00
C ARG A 623 -11.15 22.33 -13.86
N TRP A 624 -12.05 23.32 -13.86
CA TRP A 624 -11.86 24.57 -14.60
C TRP A 624 -10.78 25.47 -13.97
N VAL A 625 -10.73 25.59 -12.65
CA VAL A 625 -9.66 26.33 -11.95
C VAL A 625 -8.30 25.70 -12.22
N VAL A 626 -8.15 24.37 -12.09
CA VAL A 626 -6.87 23.70 -12.39
C VAL A 626 -6.45 23.86 -13.86
N SER A 627 -7.39 24.02 -14.80
CA SER A 627 -7.07 24.25 -16.22
C SER A 627 -6.89 25.71 -16.61
N SER A 628 -7.38 26.67 -15.82
CA SER A 628 -7.31 28.12 -16.11
C SER A 628 -6.21 28.81 -15.29
N TRP A 629 -6.05 28.44 -14.03
CA TRP A 629 -5.10 29.01 -13.07
C TRP A 629 -3.89 28.08 -12.87
N LYS A 630 -3.35 27.54 -13.97
CA LYS A 630 -2.36 26.43 -14.02
C LYS A 630 -1.08 26.61 -13.18
N HIS A 631 -0.80 27.82 -12.69
CA HIS A 631 0.39 28.16 -11.90
C HIS A 631 0.14 28.24 -10.39
N TYR A 632 -1.12 28.12 -9.94
CA TYR A 632 -1.50 28.28 -8.53
C TYR A 632 -1.90 26.92 -7.91
N LEU A 633 -0.91 26.23 -7.36
CA LEU A 633 -1.10 24.98 -6.62
C LEU A 633 -1.63 25.26 -5.21
N GLY A 634 -2.45 24.35 -4.66
CA GLY A 634 -2.85 24.38 -3.24
C GLY A 634 -4.01 25.32 -2.88
N ILE A 635 -4.86 25.71 -3.85
CA ILE A 635 -6.08 26.48 -3.57
C ILE A 635 -7.15 25.57 -2.97
N ASN A 636 -7.71 25.92 -1.79
CA ASN A 636 -8.91 25.26 -1.28
C ASN A 636 -10.16 25.91 -1.90
N ILE A 637 -11.09 25.08 -2.38
CA ILE A 637 -12.31 25.53 -3.06
C ILE A 637 -13.54 24.95 -2.35
N TYR A 638 -14.43 25.84 -1.89
CA TYR A 638 -15.67 25.51 -1.19
C TYR A 638 -16.88 26.05 -1.96
N GLU A 639 -17.99 25.31 -1.93
CA GLU A 639 -19.27 25.70 -2.53
C GLU A 639 -20.12 26.45 -1.51
N LEU A 640 -20.63 27.62 -1.90
CA LEU A 640 -21.50 28.47 -1.07
C LEU A 640 -23.00 28.35 -1.46
N GLY A 641 -23.30 27.62 -2.53
CA GLY A 641 -24.63 27.56 -3.15
C GLY A 641 -24.85 28.69 -4.18
N HIS A 642 -25.96 28.62 -4.91
CA HIS A 642 -26.40 29.63 -5.90
C HIS A 642 -25.29 30.08 -6.87
N ASN A 643 -24.54 29.11 -7.44
CA ASN A 643 -23.39 29.34 -8.33
C ASN A 643 -22.22 30.17 -7.73
N ARG A 644 -22.13 30.32 -6.40
CA ARG A 644 -21.04 31.02 -5.69
C ARG A 644 -20.06 30.06 -5.01
N PHE A 645 -18.77 30.41 -5.05
CA PHE A 645 -17.67 29.59 -4.57
C PHE A 645 -16.63 30.43 -3.82
N LEU A 646 -16.10 29.89 -2.72
CA LEU A 646 -15.00 30.50 -1.95
C LEU A 646 -13.67 29.84 -2.34
N PHE A 647 -12.66 30.67 -2.58
CA PHE A 647 -11.29 30.29 -2.96
C PHE A 647 -10.31 30.80 -1.91
N GLU A 648 -9.68 29.89 -1.16
CA GLU A 648 -8.58 30.20 -0.24
C GLU A 648 -7.25 29.95 -0.97
N PHE A 649 -6.44 30.99 -1.11
CA PHE A 649 -5.12 30.94 -1.74
C PHE A 649 -4.01 30.74 -0.69
N LEU A 650 -2.80 30.41 -1.15
CA LEU A 650 -1.63 30.26 -0.26
C LEU A 650 -1.16 31.59 0.35
N ASN A 651 -1.36 32.72 -0.35
CA ASN A 651 -1.02 34.06 0.14
C ASN A 651 -1.83 35.15 -0.59
N LYS A 652 -1.81 36.35 -0.02
CA LYS A 652 -2.48 37.56 -0.53
C LYS A 652 -2.09 37.92 -1.97
N THR A 653 -0.79 37.90 -2.30
CA THR A 653 -0.29 38.29 -3.62
C THR A 653 -0.86 37.45 -4.75
N VAL A 654 -1.11 36.15 -4.51
CA VAL A 654 -1.77 35.26 -5.49
C VAL A 654 -3.27 35.56 -5.60
N ALA A 655 -3.94 35.88 -4.48
CA ALA A 655 -5.33 36.33 -4.48
C ALA A 655 -5.50 37.63 -5.28
N ASP A 656 -4.68 38.66 -5.01
CA ASP A 656 -4.63 39.95 -5.72
C ASP A 656 -4.39 39.77 -7.22
N HIS A 657 -3.41 38.94 -7.61
CA HIS A 657 -3.17 38.65 -9.03
C HIS A 657 -4.36 37.92 -9.67
N THR A 658 -5.06 37.04 -8.94
CA THR A 658 -6.19 36.28 -9.49
C THR A 658 -7.43 37.15 -9.66
N ILE A 659 -7.77 38.02 -8.70
CA ILE A 659 -8.91 38.95 -8.82
C ILE A 659 -8.69 40.06 -9.86
N SER A 660 -7.43 40.41 -10.16
CA SER A 660 -7.11 41.38 -11.23
C SER A 660 -7.31 40.86 -12.67
N GLY A 661 -7.55 39.56 -12.85
CA GLY A 661 -7.72 38.92 -14.16
C GLY A 661 -9.18 38.74 -14.57
N GLU A 662 -9.46 38.79 -15.88
CA GLU A 662 -10.77 38.38 -16.42
C GLU A 662 -10.79 36.87 -16.71
N TRP A 663 -11.83 36.18 -16.21
CA TRP A 663 -11.95 34.73 -16.33
C TRP A 663 -13.26 34.33 -17.01
N PHE A 664 -13.23 33.26 -17.80
CA PHE A 664 -14.37 32.78 -18.57
C PHE A 664 -14.54 31.26 -18.44
N TRP A 665 -15.78 30.82 -18.24
CA TRP A 665 -16.19 29.42 -18.23
C TRP A 665 -17.12 29.15 -19.41
N LYS A 666 -16.66 28.31 -20.35
CA LYS A 666 -17.27 28.14 -21.67
C LYS A 666 -17.36 29.50 -22.38
N SER A 667 -18.55 30.08 -22.47
CA SER A 667 -18.85 31.38 -23.07
C SER A 667 -19.25 32.48 -22.08
N HIS A 668 -19.26 32.19 -20.77
CA HIS A 668 -19.75 33.10 -19.73
C HIS A 668 -18.61 33.68 -18.91
N LYS A 669 -18.71 34.96 -18.55
CA LYS A 669 -17.76 35.62 -17.65
C LYS A 669 -17.96 35.11 -16.22
N PHE A 670 -16.86 34.82 -15.54
CA PHE A 670 -16.82 34.51 -14.12
C PHE A 670 -16.38 35.75 -13.36
N PHE A 671 -17.14 36.13 -12.33
CA PHE A 671 -16.83 37.30 -11.51
C PHE A 671 -16.03 36.85 -10.28
N LEU A 672 -15.08 37.68 -9.84
CA LEU A 672 -14.33 37.52 -8.59
C LEU A 672 -14.44 38.81 -7.79
N GLU A 673 -14.73 38.69 -6.50
CA GLU A 673 -14.84 39.82 -5.58
C GLU A 673 -14.27 39.48 -4.19
N TRP A 674 -13.73 40.50 -3.52
CA TRP A 674 -13.48 40.44 -2.09
C TRP A 674 -14.85 40.52 -1.38
N TRP A 675 -15.18 39.49 -0.61
CA TRP A 675 -16.52 39.19 -0.10
C TRP A 675 -17.28 40.36 0.58
N PRO A 676 -18.39 40.85 -0.03
CA PRO A 676 -19.31 41.83 0.58
C PRO A 676 -20.49 41.15 1.29
N LEU A 677 -21.35 41.94 1.97
CA LEU A 677 -22.47 41.42 2.77
C LEU A 677 -23.84 41.38 2.05
N THR A 678 -24.76 40.55 2.59
CA THR A 678 -26.25 40.56 2.54
C THR A 678 -27.07 39.87 1.42
N SER A 679 -28.31 39.50 1.81
CA SER A 679 -29.46 38.85 1.10
C SER A 679 -29.36 37.34 0.78
N THR A 680 -30.29 36.40 1.10
CA THR A 680 -31.73 36.28 1.56
C THR A 680 -32.82 36.34 0.47
N ALA A 681 -33.88 35.52 0.42
CA ALA A 681 -34.35 34.39 1.27
C ALA A 681 -34.73 33.14 0.40
N THR A 682 -35.80 32.31 0.46
CA THR A 682 -37.15 32.16 1.11
C THR A 682 -37.58 30.66 1.00
N SER A 683 -38.69 30.11 1.54
CA SER A 683 -39.37 30.18 2.86
C SER A 683 -40.63 29.26 2.90
N GLU A 684 -40.77 28.30 3.84
CA GLU A 684 -42.04 27.57 4.12
C GLU A 684 -42.10 27.13 5.61
N ARG A 685 -43.30 27.00 6.23
CA ARG A 685 -43.50 26.96 7.71
C ARG A 685 -43.81 25.56 8.29
N LEU A 686 -43.35 25.30 9.53
CA LEU A 686 -43.70 24.12 10.34
C LEU A 686 -43.71 24.45 11.85
N ASN A 687 -44.65 23.87 12.62
CA ASN A 687 -44.83 24.13 14.08
C ASN A 687 -43.67 23.70 15.01
N GLN A 688 -42.59 23.13 14.48
CA GLN A 688 -41.31 22.95 15.16
C GLN A 688 -40.21 23.04 14.09
N VAL A 689 -39.32 24.02 14.19
CA VAL A 689 -38.28 24.28 13.19
C VAL A 689 -36.91 23.79 13.67
N TRP A 690 -36.17 23.17 12.76
CA TRP A 690 -34.72 22.91 12.91
C TRP A 690 -33.95 24.05 12.23
N ILE A 691 -33.49 25.02 13.02
CA ILE A 691 -32.64 26.13 12.55
C ILE A 691 -31.20 25.66 12.31
N ARG A 692 -30.47 26.33 11.42
CA ARG A 692 -29.10 25.97 11.04
C ARG A 692 -28.19 27.17 11.28
N VAL A 693 -27.52 27.14 12.42
CA VAL A 693 -26.62 28.22 12.82
C VAL A 693 -25.28 28.09 12.10
N VAL A 694 -24.89 29.13 11.36
CA VAL A 694 -23.70 29.17 10.49
C VAL A 694 -22.80 30.37 10.86
N GLY A 695 -21.48 30.21 10.71
CA GLY A 695 -20.51 31.30 10.90
C GLY A 695 -19.95 31.44 12.32
N ILE A 696 -20.30 30.56 13.26
CA ILE A 696 -19.64 30.52 14.58
C ILE A 696 -18.20 30.00 14.41
N LEU A 697 -17.22 30.82 14.77
CA LEU A 697 -15.79 30.46 14.81
C LEU A 697 -15.56 29.21 15.66
N LEU A 698 -14.63 28.33 15.26
CA LEU A 698 -14.35 27.08 15.99
C LEU A 698 -13.95 27.31 17.46
N GLN A 699 -13.30 28.44 17.78
CA GLN A 699 -12.94 28.80 19.16
C GLN A 699 -14.17 29.10 20.05
N LEU A 700 -15.33 29.38 19.46
CA LEU A 700 -16.59 29.64 20.17
C LEU A 700 -17.52 28.41 20.25
N TRP A 701 -17.15 27.26 19.66
CA TRP A 701 -17.94 26.02 19.69
C TRP A 701 -17.97 25.39 21.09
N SER A 702 -18.89 25.89 21.93
CA SER A 702 -19.14 25.39 23.29
C SER A 702 -20.64 25.25 23.57
N GLN A 703 -20.99 24.26 24.40
CA GLN A 703 -22.39 24.00 24.76
C GLN A 703 -23.04 25.21 25.47
N LYS A 704 -22.26 26.01 26.22
CA LYS A 704 -22.72 27.28 26.81
C LYS A 704 -23.11 28.31 25.75
N VAL A 705 -22.24 28.58 24.77
CA VAL A 705 -22.52 29.54 23.67
C VAL A 705 -23.74 29.09 22.87
N PHE A 706 -23.85 27.79 22.54
CA PHE A 706 -25.05 27.26 21.91
C PHE A 706 -26.32 27.40 22.78
N CYS A 707 -26.21 27.31 24.11
CA CYS A 707 -27.35 27.52 25.01
C CYS A 707 -27.83 28.98 25.07
N GLU A 708 -26.93 29.97 25.09
CA GLU A 708 -27.38 31.37 25.08
C GLU A 708 -27.98 31.79 23.72
N ILE A 709 -27.46 31.26 22.60
CA ILE A 709 -28.10 31.42 21.28
C ILE A 709 -29.51 30.78 21.29
N LYS A 710 -29.69 29.60 21.89
CA LYS A 710 -31.01 28.95 22.05
C LYS A 710 -31.98 29.75 22.94
N ASN A 711 -31.48 30.33 24.04
CA ASN A 711 -32.28 31.18 24.93
C ASN A 711 -32.79 32.43 24.20
N PHE A 712 -31.98 33.00 23.29
CA PHE A 712 -32.37 34.13 22.45
C PHE A 712 -33.44 33.77 21.41
N CYS A 713 -33.53 32.50 20.99
CA CYS A 713 -34.38 32.03 19.89
C CYS A 713 -35.67 31.31 20.35
N GLY A 714 -36.36 31.83 21.37
CA GLY A 714 -37.70 31.36 21.77
C GLY A 714 -37.79 30.06 22.57
N GLY A 715 -36.67 29.37 22.82
CA GLY A 715 -36.58 28.25 23.77
C GLY A 715 -36.23 26.89 23.17
N TRP A 716 -35.65 26.05 24.02
CA TRP A 716 -34.97 24.80 23.64
C TRP A 716 -35.89 23.58 23.53
N ILE A 717 -35.59 22.69 22.56
CA ILE A 717 -36.11 21.31 22.51
C ILE A 717 -34.97 20.28 22.44
N GLN A 718 -34.07 20.38 21.46
CA GLN A 718 -32.99 19.38 21.24
C GLN A 718 -31.83 19.95 20.41
N THR A 719 -30.70 19.23 20.39
CA THR A 719 -29.61 19.39 19.41
C THR A 719 -29.49 18.11 18.56
N GLU A 720 -28.98 18.22 17.34
CA GLU A 720 -28.75 17.06 16.47
C GLU A 720 -27.45 16.33 16.87
N GLU A 721 -27.46 14.99 16.86
CA GLU A 721 -26.36 14.16 17.38
C GLU A 721 -25.02 14.46 16.70
N GLU A 722 -25.00 14.73 15.38
CA GLU A 722 -23.79 15.15 14.65
C GLU A 722 -23.23 16.51 15.12
N THR A 723 -24.09 17.40 15.62
CA THR A 723 -23.69 18.69 16.22
C THR A 723 -23.08 18.48 17.60
N GLU A 724 -23.60 17.52 18.38
CA GLU A 724 -23.07 17.18 19.72
C GLU A 724 -21.73 16.42 19.63
N LEU A 725 -21.61 15.49 18.67
CA LEU A 725 -20.38 14.78 18.31
C LEU A 725 -19.37 15.66 17.53
N ARG A 726 -19.79 16.84 17.05
CA ARG A 726 -18.99 17.83 16.31
C ARG A 726 -18.40 17.35 14.97
N ASN A 727 -18.95 16.30 14.39
CA ASN A 727 -18.44 15.71 13.13
C ASN A 727 -18.57 16.65 11.93
N HIS A 728 -19.56 17.55 11.93
CA HIS A 728 -19.80 18.52 10.85
C HIS A 728 -19.49 19.96 11.28
N LEU A 729 -18.20 20.33 11.29
CA LEU A 729 -17.68 21.69 11.56
C LEU A 729 -18.12 22.80 10.57
N LYS A 730 -19.19 22.59 9.79
CA LYS A 730 -19.71 23.53 8.79
C LYS A 730 -20.92 24.33 9.28
N TRP A 731 -21.70 23.78 10.20
CA TRP A 731 -22.92 24.37 10.75
C TRP A 731 -23.38 23.59 12.00
N ALA A 732 -24.19 24.21 12.85
CA ALA A 732 -24.82 23.56 14.00
C ALA A 732 -26.35 23.54 13.81
N ARG A 733 -27.01 22.41 14.11
CA ARG A 733 -28.47 22.27 13.93
C ARG A 733 -29.20 22.17 15.26
N LEU A 734 -30.11 23.12 15.50
CA LEU A 734 -30.78 23.31 16.79
C LEU A 734 -32.29 23.20 16.60
N LYS A 735 -32.99 22.51 17.51
CA LYS A 735 -34.44 22.39 17.48
C LYS A 735 -35.08 23.40 18.44
N ILE A 736 -35.87 24.32 17.89
CA ILE A 736 -36.55 25.40 18.61
C ILE A 736 -38.07 25.21 18.63
N ARG A 737 -38.74 26.00 19.48
CA ARG A 737 -40.18 25.92 19.74
C ARG A 737 -40.91 27.12 19.13
N GLY A 738 -41.53 26.93 17.97
CA GLY A 738 -42.25 27.97 17.22
C GLY A 738 -42.52 27.56 15.78
N ASP A 739 -43.20 28.44 15.04
CA ASP A 739 -43.46 28.36 13.58
C ASP A 739 -42.29 28.83 12.71
N GLY A 740 -41.42 29.68 13.28
CA GLY A 740 -40.23 30.25 12.67
C GLY A 740 -40.31 31.74 12.36
N ASP A 741 -41.46 32.39 12.55
CA ASP A 741 -41.68 33.78 12.09
C ASP A 741 -40.98 34.83 12.96
N ASP A 742 -40.96 34.64 14.28
CA ASP A 742 -40.26 35.53 15.25
C ASP A 742 -38.76 35.18 15.43
N VAL A 743 -38.19 34.32 14.58
CA VAL A 743 -36.78 33.92 14.68
C VAL A 743 -35.88 34.96 14.01
N LEU A 744 -35.00 35.58 14.78
CA LEU A 744 -34.03 36.55 14.29
C LEU A 744 -33.10 35.91 13.23
N SER A 745 -33.00 36.56 12.07
CA SER A 745 -32.17 36.10 10.95
C SER A 745 -30.66 36.17 11.22
N PHE A 746 -30.24 36.85 12.30
CA PHE A 746 -28.90 36.79 12.85
C PHE A 746 -28.90 37.11 14.35
N VAL A 747 -27.88 36.61 15.06
CA VAL A 747 -27.53 37.03 16.44
C VAL A 747 -26.10 37.60 16.41
N GLU A 748 -25.86 38.65 17.19
CA GLU A 748 -24.54 39.28 17.31
C GLU A 748 -23.74 38.67 18.47
N LEU A 749 -22.63 38.00 18.18
CA LEU A 749 -21.65 37.62 19.19
C LEU A 749 -20.55 38.69 19.27
N VAL A 750 -20.13 39.08 20.47
CA VAL A 750 -19.09 40.10 20.69
C VAL A 750 -17.94 39.49 21.48
N HIS A 751 -16.72 39.52 20.92
CA HIS A 751 -15.52 38.80 21.39
C HIS A 751 -14.28 39.64 21.02
N GLU A 752 -13.36 39.92 21.95
CA GLU A 752 -12.34 41.00 21.89
C GLU A 752 -12.85 42.37 21.34
N GLY A 753 -14.15 42.67 21.47
CA GLY A 753 -14.77 43.88 20.91
C GLY A 753 -15.11 43.82 19.41
N LEU A 754 -14.79 42.71 18.73
CA LEU A 754 -15.27 42.41 17.38
C LEU A 754 -16.71 41.86 17.45
N THR A 755 -17.59 42.36 16.59
CA THR A 755 -19.01 41.93 16.51
C THR A 755 -19.23 41.02 15.30
N PHE A 756 -19.54 39.75 15.57
CA PHE A 756 -19.78 38.72 14.58
C PHE A 756 -21.29 38.50 14.41
N LYS A 757 -21.81 38.71 13.20
CA LYS A 757 -23.20 38.34 12.86
C LYS A 757 -23.25 36.86 12.50
N VAL A 758 -23.77 36.06 13.43
CA VAL A 758 -24.01 34.63 13.25
C VAL A 758 -25.39 34.45 12.63
N GLN A 759 -25.47 33.77 11.50
CA GLN A 759 -26.72 33.51 10.78
C GLN A 759 -27.39 32.24 11.35
N ILE A 760 -28.73 32.20 11.30
CA ILE A 760 -29.60 31.20 11.95
C ILE A 760 -30.46 30.43 10.92
#